data_AF-A0A926DK34-F1
#
_entry.id   AF-A0A926DK34-F1
#
_cell.length_a   1.000
_cell.length_b   1.000
_cell.length_c   1.000
_cell.angle_alpha   90.00
_cell.angle_beta   90.00
_cell.angle_gamma   90.00
#
_symmetry.space_group_name_H-M   'P 1'
#
loop_
_entity.id
_entity.type
_entity.pdbx_description
1 polymer ?
#
loop_
_entity_poly.entity_id
_entity_poly.type
_entity_poly.pdbx_seq_one_letter_code
_entity_poly.pdbx_strand_id
1 'polypeptide(L)'
;MKKFLTALLTVAMLFGTLLPVTFAADSWVENPDISGADLKFGMIGDSHVTSDSSILSWFQESLTAQKTIGGGTLDALALTGDVIYQNKSDEVITDRYDSVMTSLDNAGYGSDEGEVPFVFAMGNHEFPQNGSLSAEKVQESKDLFVTKTGQSLNYQTTIKGYHFIAAAPENYNLAYSSETETWLKEKIDAAISEDSKKPVFVLLHGPIQGTVFNNHIKSYSDEFLAYLKTKPQVVNLTAHWHVPAQLPQTIWQDGFTVFQTPLTGGGYLEELNCTSTGNISSVHQSSMIAVKDNVVKIYKLDLVTKELIGEPWVIDIPSIVSDMTDEDSTNDTEHYLYSADKRQNSAVPEFPAGAEITATPVGNGITVTYPNNATNLESGSQQDGFVRAYKVEVTNESGSVLSSQTYQADFYLPESSRATSCTRTIGGLGYGATFNVNVYPMSPLGVFGTPLSATCTTEDNSIPANAIRYEFEDYYPITSIIKTSTLASNGKLVSSSQGGTVSTGHVARTIDASCTFEINLPVGGEYNLEYTLGDQCSNDYVSVVTLLIDNETIGKNDSSYAEDISAGKSYPWQYIPMRIYRKSVTLSKGTHTVKLQVDAPIATSQPNLFCADYLQFTPKTASISQNKVTTLEFEDYADDFVDVTPNVKTGTSQTSGSGYIHFDTAIRTEPVTLDIPVSVDAEGSYNFKYVASGNSFSVTELYLDDAETPFWTKEGNNGVALESEKIDNKWTYFDQTWHQAYQYDFSATLPSGEHTIHLKLLTRPAENSQRDVCICMDYLKIIPPEMLAIKKDAATRIEFEDYQKNFSILQNDGSTHTPNISSTTRCSNGKYLGIDSTDNLAANDYETFIIPITVEQADNYDIEYVINDNFSSYDIFLNSINGLCLSNNVTTYADTEKDSDGKYTYFNSKWAPATFHNGTVFLPAGDHNLIFRIEKRSSSADYALYLDYLEFSPADSFAITDGTATAKATMAEAVTGKAILALYNDKELVSTGFTDVADAAVVTAYASVPASATITHAKLFVWSDLENCIPQTAAKSFTVK
;
A
#
# COMPACT_ATOMS: atom_id res chain seq x y z
N MET A 1 33.55 -63.80 -26.02
CA MET A 1 33.15 -63.02 -27.22
C MET A 1 32.08 -62.01 -26.83
N LYS A 2 32.49 -60.82 -26.34
CA LYS A 2 31.65 -59.66 -26.03
C LYS A 2 32.60 -58.55 -25.58
N LYS A 3 33.27 -57.90 -26.55
CA LYS A 3 34.04 -56.64 -26.39
C LYS A 3 34.57 -56.06 -27.73
N PHE A 4 34.01 -56.47 -28.87
CA PHE A 4 34.41 -55.98 -30.20
C PHE A 4 33.25 -55.40 -31.03
N LEU A 5 32.06 -55.24 -30.44
CA LEU A 5 30.86 -54.77 -31.17
C LEU A 5 30.38 -53.37 -30.77
N THR A 6 31.07 -52.67 -29.87
CA THR A 6 30.66 -51.35 -29.38
C THR A 6 31.46 -50.17 -29.94
N ALA A 7 32.51 -50.44 -30.74
CA ALA A 7 33.34 -49.40 -31.35
C ALA A 7 33.01 -49.13 -32.83
N LEU A 8 32.18 -49.98 -33.46
CA LEU A 8 31.79 -49.86 -34.87
C LEU A 8 30.40 -49.24 -35.10
N LEU A 9 29.61 -49.02 -34.03
CA LEU A 9 28.34 -48.30 -34.13
C LEU A 9 28.46 -46.79 -33.87
N THR A 10 29.57 -46.32 -33.29
CA THR A 10 29.78 -44.89 -32.96
C THR A 10 30.52 -44.13 -34.07
N VAL A 11 31.16 -44.83 -35.01
CA VAL A 11 31.90 -44.22 -36.14
C VAL A 11 31.05 -44.13 -37.41
N ALA A 12 29.91 -44.82 -37.47
CA ALA A 12 28.98 -44.76 -38.60
C ALA A 12 27.88 -43.69 -38.47
N MET A 13 27.79 -42.98 -37.34
CA MET A 13 26.87 -41.83 -37.15
C MET A 13 27.55 -40.45 -37.33
N LEU A 14 28.86 -40.40 -37.64
CA LEU A 14 29.60 -39.14 -37.86
C LEU A 14 29.91 -38.80 -39.33
N PHE A 15 29.45 -39.60 -40.28
CA PHE A 15 29.56 -39.32 -41.72
C PHE A 15 28.20 -39.40 -42.43
N GLY A 16 27.16 -38.92 -41.76
CA GLY A 16 25.91 -38.56 -42.41
C GLY A 16 26.09 -37.22 -43.13
N THR A 17 26.41 -37.29 -44.43
CA THR A 17 26.12 -36.29 -45.45
C THR A 17 25.92 -34.85 -44.94
N LEU A 18 26.99 -34.05 -44.95
CA LEU A 18 26.88 -32.60 -45.16
C LEU A 18 26.27 -32.40 -46.55
N LEU A 19 24.95 -32.56 -46.65
CA LEU A 19 24.20 -31.83 -47.64
C LEU A 19 24.38 -30.36 -47.26
N PRO A 20 24.72 -29.45 -48.21
CA PRO A 20 24.55 -28.04 -47.92
C PRO A 20 23.12 -27.88 -47.43
N VAL A 21 22.94 -27.34 -46.22
CA VAL A 21 21.65 -26.82 -45.81
C VAL A 21 21.38 -25.71 -46.80
N THR A 22 20.69 -26.02 -47.89
CA THR A 22 19.93 -25.03 -48.61
C THR A 22 18.89 -24.58 -47.61
N PHE A 23 19.19 -23.49 -46.90
CA PHE A 23 18.16 -22.72 -46.22
C PHE A 23 17.06 -22.54 -47.27
N ALA A 24 15.86 -23.04 -46.97
CA ALA A 24 14.71 -22.65 -47.76
C ALA A 24 14.73 -21.13 -47.78
N ALA A 25 14.76 -20.51 -48.96
CA ALA A 25 14.73 -19.06 -49.07
C ALA A 25 13.52 -18.59 -48.24
N ASP A 26 13.77 -17.75 -47.24
CA ASP A 26 12.71 -17.15 -46.45
C ASP A 26 11.78 -16.42 -47.42
N SER A 27 10.57 -16.94 -47.58
CA SER A 27 9.61 -16.35 -48.51
C SER A 27 8.94 -15.16 -47.83
N TRP A 28 9.36 -13.96 -48.22
CA TRP A 28 8.62 -12.72 -47.94
C TRP A 28 7.20 -12.81 -48.49
N VAL A 29 6.23 -12.21 -47.79
CA VAL A 29 4.82 -12.22 -48.20
C VAL A 29 4.67 -11.52 -49.56
N GLU A 30 5.38 -10.42 -49.74
CA GLU A 30 5.55 -9.70 -51.00
C GLU A 30 7.01 -9.27 -51.15
N ASN A 31 7.59 -9.48 -52.34
CA ASN A 31 8.94 -9.00 -52.65
C ASN A 31 8.84 -7.64 -53.34
N PRO A 32 9.66 -6.64 -52.95
CA PRO A 32 9.68 -5.36 -53.63
C PRO A 32 10.16 -5.54 -55.07
N ASP A 33 9.51 -4.87 -56.02
CA ASP A 33 9.95 -4.90 -57.42
C ASP A 33 11.20 -4.03 -57.59
N ILE A 34 12.35 -4.70 -57.59
CA ILE A 34 13.68 -4.12 -57.76
C ILE A 34 14.45 -4.77 -58.93
N SER A 35 13.76 -5.58 -59.74
CA SER A 35 14.37 -6.45 -60.76
C SER A 35 15.01 -5.69 -61.93
N GLY A 36 14.66 -4.42 -62.12
CA GLY A 36 15.20 -3.53 -63.15
C GLY A 36 15.97 -2.31 -62.65
N ALA A 37 16.28 -2.25 -61.35
CA ALA A 37 16.96 -1.10 -60.74
C ALA A 37 18.38 -0.90 -61.28
N ASP A 38 18.76 0.35 -61.51
CA ASP A 38 20.12 0.73 -61.93
C ASP A 38 21.10 0.65 -60.74
N LEU A 39 20.58 0.90 -59.54
CA LEU A 39 21.25 0.72 -58.25
C LEU A 39 20.28 0.13 -57.24
N LYS A 40 20.72 -0.86 -56.45
CA LYS A 40 19.96 -1.35 -55.30
C LYS A 40 20.86 -1.65 -54.11
N PHE A 41 20.52 -1.12 -52.94
CA PHE A 41 21.31 -1.31 -51.74
C PHE A 41 20.44 -1.48 -50.51
N GLY A 42 20.89 -2.35 -49.62
CA GLY A 42 20.27 -2.52 -48.32
C GLY A 42 20.68 -1.41 -47.37
N MET A 43 19.82 -1.08 -46.42
CA MET A 43 20.03 0.00 -45.48
C MET A 43 19.66 -0.44 -44.07
N ILE A 44 20.64 -0.36 -43.16
CA ILE A 44 20.55 -0.81 -41.79
C ILE A 44 20.99 0.34 -40.87
N GLY A 45 20.16 0.69 -39.88
CA GLY A 45 20.46 1.76 -38.92
C GLY A 45 20.29 1.25 -37.50
N ASP A 46 21.02 1.85 -36.56
CA ASP A 46 20.82 1.63 -35.12
C ASP A 46 20.78 0.13 -34.75
N SER A 47 21.76 -0.63 -35.25
CA SER A 47 21.83 -2.08 -34.98
C SER A 47 22.27 -2.37 -33.56
N HIS A 48 23.00 -1.44 -32.93
CA HIS A 48 23.40 -1.50 -31.53
C HIS A 48 23.97 -2.85 -31.13
N VAL A 49 24.81 -3.46 -31.98
CA VAL A 49 25.34 -4.80 -31.70
C VAL A 49 26.09 -4.79 -30.38
N THR A 50 25.62 -5.64 -29.46
CA THR A 50 26.17 -5.82 -28.11
C THR A 50 26.53 -7.28 -27.87
N SER A 51 26.86 -7.63 -26.64
CA SER A 51 27.01 -9.02 -26.20
C SER A 51 25.68 -9.77 -26.03
N ASP A 52 24.54 -9.09 -26.16
CA ASP A 52 23.22 -9.73 -26.14
C ASP A 52 23.01 -10.51 -27.44
N SER A 53 22.80 -11.83 -27.31
CA SER A 53 22.58 -12.73 -28.44
C SER A 53 21.33 -12.38 -29.25
N SER A 54 20.32 -11.76 -28.62
CA SER A 54 19.06 -11.39 -29.25
C SER A 54 19.29 -10.25 -30.23
N ILE A 55 19.98 -9.19 -29.80
CA ILE A 55 20.29 -8.02 -30.66
C ILE A 55 21.17 -8.45 -31.84
N LEU A 56 22.18 -9.30 -31.59
CA LEU A 56 23.00 -9.85 -32.66
C LEU A 56 22.17 -10.67 -33.66
N SER A 57 21.19 -11.45 -33.19
CA SER A 57 20.32 -12.24 -34.06
C SER A 57 19.42 -11.37 -34.94
N TRP A 58 18.91 -10.24 -34.44
CA TRP A 58 18.10 -9.30 -35.23
C TRP A 58 18.92 -8.60 -36.31
N PHE A 59 20.16 -8.24 -36.01
CA PHE A 59 21.10 -7.75 -37.01
C PHE A 59 21.34 -8.80 -38.11
N GLN A 60 21.58 -10.06 -37.74
CA GLN A 60 21.77 -11.17 -38.70
C GLN A 60 20.52 -11.47 -39.54
N GLU A 61 19.33 -11.33 -38.95
CA GLU A 61 18.06 -11.44 -39.66
C GLU A 61 17.92 -10.32 -40.70
N SER A 62 18.27 -9.09 -40.34
CA SER A 62 18.34 -7.96 -41.28
C SER A 62 19.29 -8.26 -42.45
N LEU A 63 20.51 -8.74 -42.19
CA LEU A 63 21.45 -9.15 -43.24
C LEU A 63 20.84 -10.20 -44.19
N THR A 64 20.16 -11.20 -43.63
CA THR A 64 19.51 -12.25 -44.42
C THR A 64 18.35 -11.71 -45.27
N ALA A 65 17.55 -10.82 -44.70
CA ALA A 65 16.45 -10.13 -45.39
C ALA A 65 16.97 -9.31 -46.57
N GLN A 66 18.00 -8.48 -46.35
CA GLN A 66 18.60 -7.64 -47.38
C GLN A 66 19.11 -8.50 -48.56
N LYS A 67 19.82 -9.60 -48.27
CA LYS A 67 20.32 -10.52 -49.31
C LYS A 67 19.18 -11.19 -50.08
N THR A 68 18.14 -11.62 -49.38
CA THR A 68 16.98 -12.33 -49.94
C THR A 68 16.20 -11.40 -50.87
N ILE A 69 15.81 -10.23 -50.38
CA ILE A 69 15.09 -9.20 -51.15
C ILE A 69 15.93 -8.72 -52.33
N GLY A 70 17.23 -8.51 -52.11
CA GLY A 70 18.19 -8.14 -53.14
C GLY A 70 18.37 -9.18 -54.25
N GLY A 71 17.82 -10.40 -54.08
CA GLY A 71 18.00 -11.52 -55.00
C GLY A 71 19.47 -11.94 -55.12
N GLY A 72 20.25 -11.79 -54.05
CA GLY A 72 21.69 -12.05 -54.03
C GLY A 72 22.53 -11.14 -54.93
N THR A 73 21.99 -10.03 -55.41
CA THR A 73 22.63 -9.12 -56.39
C THR A 73 22.67 -7.67 -55.89
N LEU A 74 22.76 -7.46 -54.58
CA LEU A 74 22.89 -6.12 -53.99
C LEU A 74 24.16 -5.43 -54.48
N ASP A 75 24.05 -4.12 -54.74
CA ASP A 75 25.16 -3.30 -55.19
C ASP A 75 25.94 -2.67 -54.03
N ALA A 76 25.28 -2.53 -52.88
CA ALA A 76 25.89 -2.07 -51.64
C ALA A 76 25.05 -2.50 -50.43
N LEU A 77 25.66 -2.40 -49.25
CA LEU A 77 24.95 -2.38 -47.97
C LEU A 77 25.40 -1.14 -47.19
N ALA A 78 24.46 -0.27 -46.86
CA ALA A 78 24.69 0.96 -46.11
C ALA A 78 24.32 0.78 -44.64
N LEU A 79 25.24 1.15 -43.74
CA LEU A 79 25.03 1.14 -42.29
C LEU A 79 25.12 2.57 -41.76
N THR A 80 24.01 3.14 -41.30
CA THR A 80 23.89 4.59 -40.99
C THR A 80 24.34 5.00 -39.57
N GLY A 81 25.31 4.29 -39.00
CA GLY A 81 25.84 4.56 -37.65
C GLY A 81 25.05 3.85 -36.54
N ASP A 82 25.60 3.91 -35.33
CA ASP A 82 25.16 3.11 -34.17
C ASP A 82 25.08 1.62 -34.51
N VAL A 83 26.11 1.14 -35.22
CA VAL A 83 26.26 -0.25 -35.60
C VAL A 83 26.60 -1.09 -34.37
N ILE A 84 27.36 -0.53 -33.44
CA ILE A 84 27.78 -1.17 -32.19
C ILE A 84 27.34 -0.38 -30.95
N TYR A 85 27.20 -1.11 -29.84
CA TYR A 85 26.79 -0.66 -28.50
C TYR A 85 27.58 0.46 -27.77
N GLN A 86 28.90 0.44 -27.57
CA GLN A 86 29.60 1.01 -26.36
C GLN A 86 28.83 1.30 -25.02
N ASN A 87 29.27 0.69 -23.92
CA ASN A 87 28.59 0.84 -22.63
C ASN A 87 28.75 2.24 -22.00
N LYS A 88 27.96 2.51 -20.94
CA LYS A 88 28.13 3.65 -20.04
C LYS A 88 29.39 3.48 -19.16
N SER A 89 30.55 3.64 -19.79
CA SER A 89 31.88 3.55 -19.20
C SER A 89 32.87 4.43 -19.97
N ASP A 90 34.14 4.44 -19.55
CA ASP A 90 35.26 5.03 -20.32
C ASP A 90 35.99 3.99 -21.20
N GLU A 91 35.49 2.75 -21.22
CA GLU A 91 36.12 1.65 -21.93
C GLU A 91 35.62 1.58 -23.38
N VAL A 92 36.56 1.55 -24.32
CA VAL A 92 36.26 1.30 -25.74
C VAL A 92 36.25 -0.21 -25.95
N ILE A 93 35.06 -0.78 -26.11
CA ILE A 93 34.86 -2.22 -26.30
C ILE A 93 35.06 -2.54 -27.78
N THR A 94 36.03 -3.41 -28.09
CA THR A 94 36.44 -3.71 -29.47
C THR A 94 35.68 -4.87 -30.10
N ASP A 95 35.30 -5.87 -29.32
CA ASP A 95 34.81 -7.17 -29.81
C ASP A 95 33.41 -7.09 -30.46
N ARG A 96 32.70 -5.98 -30.25
CA ARG A 96 31.39 -5.72 -30.87
C ARG A 96 31.52 -5.58 -32.39
N TYR A 97 32.56 -4.89 -32.86
CA TYR A 97 32.85 -4.83 -34.29
C TYR A 97 33.26 -6.19 -34.85
N ASP A 98 33.98 -7.01 -34.08
CA ASP A 98 34.32 -8.37 -34.53
C ASP A 98 33.05 -9.22 -34.76
N SER A 99 32.03 -9.03 -33.92
CA SER A 99 30.73 -9.69 -34.08
C SER A 99 29.98 -9.20 -35.33
N VAL A 100 30.03 -7.89 -35.62
CA VAL A 100 29.47 -7.29 -36.83
C VAL A 100 30.16 -7.85 -38.08
N MET A 101 31.49 -7.77 -38.14
CA MET A 101 32.27 -8.21 -39.30
C MET A 101 32.10 -9.73 -39.54
N THR A 102 32.14 -10.53 -38.47
CA THR A 102 31.87 -11.98 -38.55
C THR A 102 30.46 -12.27 -39.09
N SER A 103 29.46 -11.48 -38.70
CA SER A 103 28.09 -11.67 -39.17
C SER A 103 27.93 -11.30 -40.66
N LEU A 104 28.62 -10.25 -41.11
CA LEU A 104 28.67 -9.88 -42.54
C LEU A 104 29.33 -10.97 -43.38
N ASP A 105 30.46 -11.52 -42.91
CA ASP A 105 31.17 -12.61 -43.57
C ASP A 105 30.32 -13.88 -43.63
N ASN A 106 29.68 -14.25 -42.52
CA ASN A 106 28.80 -15.42 -42.44
C ASN A 106 27.55 -15.29 -43.33
N ALA A 107 27.02 -14.07 -43.49
CA ALA A 107 25.95 -13.80 -44.44
C ALA A 107 26.43 -13.86 -45.91
N GLY A 108 27.74 -14.02 -46.14
CA GLY A 108 28.35 -14.16 -47.46
C GLY A 108 28.46 -12.83 -48.22
N TYR A 109 28.55 -11.70 -47.51
CA TYR A 109 28.83 -10.41 -48.13
C TYR A 109 30.35 -10.19 -48.37
N GLY A 110 31.21 -10.95 -47.70
CA GLY A 110 32.68 -10.86 -47.78
C GLY A 110 33.40 -11.97 -48.59
N SER A 111 32.68 -12.81 -49.34
CA SER A 111 33.30 -13.90 -50.13
C SER A 111 33.62 -13.48 -51.58
N ASP A 112 34.73 -14.00 -52.14
CA ASP A 112 35.20 -13.73 -53.53
C ASP A 112 34.14 -13.95 -54.64
N GLU A 113 33.13 -14.79 -54.38
CA GLU A 113 31.94 -14.95 -55.22
C GLU A 113 30.81 -14.01 -54.75
N GLY A 114 30.97 -12.68 -54.88
CA GLY A 114 29.90 -11.71 -54.62
C GLY A 114 30.18 -10.66 -53.54
N GLU A 115 31.38 -10.07 -53.53
CA GLU A 115 31.75 -8.93 -52.68
C GLU A 115 30.75 -7.77 -52.87
N VAL A 116 29.96 -7.48 -51.82
CA VAL A 116 29.04 -6.33 -51.79
C VAL A 116 29.74 -5.19 -51.03
N PRO A 117 29.96 -4.03 -51.66
CA PRO A 117 30.55 -2.87 -51.00
C PRO A 117 29.76 -2.43 -49.75
N PHE A 118 30.47 -2.20 -48.65
CA PHE A 118 29.89 -1.62 -47.44
C PHE A 118 30.08 -0.10 -47.37
N VAL A 119 29.02 0.64 -47.04
CA VAL A 119 29.06 2.07 -46.77
C VAL A 119 28.70 2.30 -45.30
N PHE A 120 29.71 2.44 -44.45
CA PHE A 120 29.54 2.72 -43.02
C PHE A 120 29.51 4.23 -42.74
N ALA A 121 28.53 4.69 -41.98
CA ALA A 121 28.61 5.91 -41.20
C ALA A 121 28.92 5.58 -39.74
N MET A 122 29.50 6.53 -39.03
CA MET A 122 29.74 6.45 -37.58
C MET A 122 28.64 7.23 -36.86
N GLY A 123 28.07 6.66 -35.80
CA GLY A 123 27.10 7.29 -34.92
C GLY A 123 27.69 7.65 -33.56
N ASN A 124 26.82 7.97 -32.61
CA ASN A 124 27.26 8.33 -31.26
C ASN A 124 27.57 7.11 -30.40
N HIS A 125 26.90 5.98 -30.58
CA HIS A 125 27.14 4.78 -29.78
C HIS A 125 28.41 4.02 -30.17
N GLU A 126 29.11 4.43 -31.22
CA GLU A 126 30.50 4.05 -31.44
C GLU A 126 31.45 4.62 -30.38
N PHE A 127 31.04 5.64 -29.61
CA PHE A 127 31.77 6.20 -28.47
C PHE A 127 31.19 5.73 -27.13
N PRO A 128 32.04 5.46 -26.11
CA PRO A 128 31.58 5.18 -24.76
C PRO A 128 30.72 6.30 -24.15
N GLN A 129 29.67 5.92 -23.42
CA GLN A 129 28.61 6.84 -22.97
C GLN A 129 28.96 7.51 -21.64
N ASN A 130 30.13 8.16 -21.57
CA ASN A 130 30.48 9.03 -20.44
C ASN A 130 30.37 10.49 -20.86
N GLY A 131 29.64 11.30 -20.08
CA GLY A 131 29.40 12.73 -20.34
C GLY A 131 30.65 13.63 -20.31
N SER A 132 31.85 13.06 -20.13
CA SER A 132 33.14 13.76 -20.20
C SER A 132 34.25 12.81 -20.68
N LEU A 133 34.02 12.13 -21.81
CA LEU A 133 35.00 11.24 -22.42
C LEU A 133 36.31 11.98 -22.75
N SER A 134 37.46 11.37 -22.44
CA SER A 134 38.76 11.99 -22.71
C SER A 134 39.05 12.04 -24.22
N ALA A 135 39.88 13.00 -24.65
CA ALA A 135 40.29 13.11 -26.06
C ALA A 135 40.98 11.83 -26.57
N GLU A 136 41.71 11.11 -25.71
CA GLU A 136 42.32 9.82 -26.02
C GLU A 136 41.26 8.76 -26.33
N LYS A 137 40.21 8.66 -25.52
CA LYS A 137 39.12 7.68 -25.72
C LYS A 137 38.23 8.00 -26.92
N VAL A 138 38.02 9.30 -27.21
CA VAL A 138 37.40 9.75 -28.46
C VAL A 138 38.22 9.29 -29.67
N GLN A 139 39.54 9.49 -29.63
CA GLN A 139 40.42 9.06 -30.73
C GLN A 139 40.49 7.54 -30.87
N GLU A 140 40.58 6.80 -29.76
CA GLU A 140 40.57 5.34 -29.75
C GLU A 140 39.29 4.77 -30.40
N SER A 141 38.13 5.39 -30.15
CA SER A 141 36.85 5.00 -30.77
C SER A 141 36.86 5.25 -32.29
N LYS A 142 37.40 6.40 -32.73
CA LYS A 142 37.59 6.74 -34.15
C LYS A 142 38.56 5.77 -34.84
N ASP A 143 39.68 5.46 -34.19
CA ASP A 143 40.68 4.53 -34.71
C ASP A 143 40.13 3.10 -34.82
N LEU A 144 39.31 2.68 -33.84
CA LEU A 144 38.61 1.40 -33.86
C LEU A 144 37.66 1.30 -35.07
N PHE A 145 36.83 2.33 -35.29
CA PHE A 145 35.95 2.39 -36.47
C PHE A 145 36.74 2.24 -37.76
N VAL A 146 37.80 3.02 -37.95
CA VAL A 146 38.64 2.99 -39.16
C VAL A 146 39.29 1.63 -39.34
N THR A 147 39.84 1.06 -38.26
CA THR A 147 40.56 -0.22 -38.30
C THR A 147 39.63 -1.38 -38.62
N LYS A 148 38.42 -1.40 -38.07
CA LYS A 148 37.49 -2.54 -38.22
C LYS A 148 36.68 -2.47 -39.50
N THR A 149 36.29 -1.27 -39.94
CA THR A 149 35.48 -1.09 -41.16
C THR A 149 36.31 -0.87 -42.42
N GLY A 150 37.58 -0.46 -42.27
CA GLY A 150 38.44 -0.05 -43.38
C GLY A 150 38.08 1.31 -43.98
N GLN A 151 37.04 2.00 -43.48
CA GLN A 151 36.59 3.30 -43.97
C GLN A 151 37.33 4.43 -43.24
N SER A 152 37.61 5.53 -43.95
CA SER A 152 38.05 6.76 -43.29
C SER A 152 36.88 7.42 -42.54
N LEU A 153 37.15 8.31 -41.59
CA LEU A 153 36.09 9.00 -40.82
C LEU A 153 35.16 9.82 -41.73
N ASN A 154 35.73 10.54 -42.69
CA ASN A 154 35.01 11.26 -43.74
C ASN A 154 35.48 10.72 -45.09
N TYR A 155 34.57 10.18 -45.91
CA TYR A 155 34.91 9.59 -47.19
C TYR A 155 33.78 9.64 -48.21
N GLN A 156 34.15 9.52 -49.48
CA GLN A 156 33.25 9.41 -50.60
C GLN A 156 33.60 8.15 -51.39
N THR A 157 32.58 7.40 -51.80
CA THR A 157 32.71 6.27 -52.72
C THR A 157 31.65 6.37 -53.82
N THR A 158 31.92 5.73 -54.95
CA THR A 158 31.02 5.71 -56.11
C THR A 158 30.65 4.27 -56.45
N ILE A 159 29.35 3.98 -56.44
CA ILE A 159 28.81 2.64 -56.71
C ILE A 159 27.88 2.75 -57.90
N LYS A 160 28.20 2.05 -59.00
CA LYS A 160 27.48 2.13 -60.27
C LYS A 160 27.22 3.56 -60.78
N GLY A 161 28.16 4.47 -60.51
CA GLY A 161 28.06 5.87 -60.93
C GLY A 161 27.12 6.72 -60.09
N TYR A 162 26.75 6.27 -58.88
CA TYR A 162 26.07 7.04 -57.84
C TYR A 162 27.03 7.30 -56.68
N HIS A 163 26.98 8.51 -56.13
CA HIS A 163 27.89 8.95 -55.07
C HIS A 163 27.30 8.70 -53.69
N PHE A 164 28.11 8.11 -52.82
CA PHE A 164 27.86 7.91 -51.40
C PHE A 164 28.91 8.69 -50.61
N ILE A 165 28.46 9.62 -49.78
CA ILE A 165 29.32 10.50 -48.97
C ILE A 165 28.95 10.28 -47.51
N ALA A 166 29.91 9.86 -46.68
CA ALA A 166 29.70 9.65 -45.26
C ALA A 166 30.68 10.47 -44.43
N ALA A 167 30.20 10.99 -43.30
CA ALA A 167 31.02 11.74 -42.35
C ALA A 167 30.72 11.36 -40.90
N ALA A 168 31.78 11.17 -40.12
CA ALA A 168 31.70 10.83 -38.72
C ALA A 168 31.50 12.07 -37.84
N PRO A 169 30.72 11.98 -36.75
CA PRO A 169 30.68 13.02 -35.75
C PRO A 169 32.01 13.10 -34.98
N GLU A 170 32.25 14.25 -34.35
CA GLU A 170 33.48 14.48 -33.60
C GLU A 170 33.52 13.70 -32.28
N ASN A 171 32.36 13.40 -31.70
CA ASN A 171 32.19 12.71 -30.43
C ASN A 171 30.74 12.24 -30.24
N TYR A 172 30.47 11.64 -29.07
CA TYR A 172 29.16 11.15 -28.63
C TYR A 172 28.00 12.16 -28.76
N ASN A 173 28.26 13.47 -28.68
CA ASN A 173 27.20 14.48 -28.77
C ASN A 173 26.77 14.82 -30.21
N LEU A 174 27.22 14.04 -31.20
CA LEU A 174 26.92 14.27 -32.62
C LEU A 174 27.29 15.67 -33.11
N ALA A 175 28.42 16.19 -32.65
CA ALA A 175 28.96 17.47 -33.10
C ALA A 175 29.69 17.30 -34.44
N TYR A 176 29.47 18.22 -35.39
CA TYR A 176 30.19 18.27 -36.66
C TYR A 176 31.00 19.57 -36.77
N SER A 177 32.26 19.46 -37.19
CA SER A 177 33.17 20.59 -37.35
C SER A 177 32.89 21.38 -38.63
N SER A 178 33.25 22.67 -38.65
CA SER A 178 33.19 23.51 -39.84
C SER A 178 34.00 22.94 -41.02
N GLU A 179 35.11 22.29 -40.71
CA GLU A 179 35.98 21.59 -41.65
C GLU A 179 35.24 20.40 -42.30
N THR A 180 34.52 19.63 -41.50
CA THR A 180 33.70 18.50 -41.99
C THR A 180 32.55 19.01 -42.87
N GLU A 181 31.85 20.07 -42.45
CA GLU A 181 30.78 20.67 -43.27
C GLU A 181 31.30 21.25 -44.58
N THR A 182 32.47 21.90 -44.56
CA THR A 182 33.11 22.42 -45.77
C THR A 182 33.48 21.27 -46.72
N TRP A 183 34.07 20.20 -46.19
CA TRP A 183 34.39 19.01 -46.97
C TRP A 183 33.14 18.35 -47.56
N LEU A 184 32.03 18.26 -46.80
CA LEU A 184 30.75 17.77 -47.29
C LEU A 184 30.24 18.61 -48.48
N LYS A 185 30.24 19.95 -48.35
CA LYS A 185 29.86 20.87 -49.43
C LYS A 185 30.69 20.63 -50.70
N GLU A 186 32.00 20.52 -50.56
CA GLU A 186 32.91 20.25 -51.70
C GLU A 186 32.60 18.92 -52.40
N LYS A 187 32.34 17.85 -51.65
CA LYS A 187 32.04 16.53 -52.23
C LYS A 187 30.67 16.47 -52.88
N ILE A 188 29.67 17.10 -52.27
CA ILE A 188 28.32 17.22 -52.83
C ILE A 188 28.37 18.02 -54.14
N ASP A 189 29.04 19.18 -54.17
CA ASP A 189 29.17 19.99 -55.39
C ASP A 189 29.90 19.24 -56.52
N ALA A 190 30.95 18.49 -56.17
CA ALA A 190 31.67 17.67 -57.15
C ALA A 190 30.79 16.55 -57.74
N ALA A 191 30.02 15.86 -56.90
CA ALA A 191 29.10 14.80 -57.32
C ALA A 191 27.99 15.35 -58.25
N ILE A 192 27.38 16.48 -57.87
CA ILE A 192 26.33 17.13 -58.67
C ILE A 192 26.88 17.67 -60.00
N SER A 193 28.13 18.14 -60.02
CA SER A 193 28.78 18.63 -61.24
C SER A 193 29.08 17.51 -62.24
N GLU A 194 29.22 16.27 -61.78
CA GLU A 194 29.41 15.10 -62.64
C GLU A 194 28.11 14.73 -63.37
N ASP A 195 26.99 14.72 -62.65
CA ASP A 195 25.65 14.53 -63.24
C ASP A 195 24.57 15.18 -62.35
N SER A 196 24.02 16.29 -62.81
CA SER A 196 23.05 17.09 -62.05
C SER A 196 21.67 16.43 -61.92
N LYS A 197 21.41 15.31 -62.61
CA LYS A 197 20.14 14.59 -62.55
C LYS A 197 20.15 13.39 -61.62
N LYS A 198 21.31 13.02 -61.08
CA LYS A 198 21.46 11.85 -60.22
C LYS A 198 21.28 12.19 -58.74
N PRO A 199 20.69 11.29 -57.93
CA PRO A 199 20.78 11.39 -56.48
C PRO A 199 22.23 11.35 -55.99
N VAL A 200 22.51 12.13 -54.94
CA VAL A 200 23.72 12.06 -54.13
C VAL A 200 23.32 11.59 -52.74
N PHE A 201 23.77 10.40 -52.35
CA PHE A 201 23.46 9.82 -51.05
C PHE A 201 24.45 10.33 -50.01
N VAL A 202 23.94 11.01 -48.98
CA VAL A 202 24.75 11.60 -47.91
C VAL A 202 24.40 10.93 -46.59
N LEU A 203 25.29 10.13 -46.02
CA LEU A 203 25.06 9.38 -44.79
C LEU A 203 25.60 10.17 -43.60
N LEU A 204 24.69 10.61 -42.74
CA LEU A 204 24.98 11.33 -41.51
C LEU A 204 24.12 10.73 -40.40
N HIS A 205 24.74 10.24 -39.34
CA HIS A 205 24.02 9.51 -38.30
C HIS A 205 22.98 10.39 -37.59
N GLY A 206 23.41 11.58 -37.13
CA GLY A 206 22.50 12.57 -36.58
C GLY A 206 21.69 13.27 -37.67
N PRO A 207 20.36 13.44 -37.52
CA PRO A 207 19.55 14.12 -38.51
C PRO A 207 19.85 15.61 -38.55
N ILE A 208 19.73 16.23 -39.73
CA ILE A 208 19.83 17.69 -39.88
C ILE A 208 18.71 18.38 -39.06
N GLN A 209 19.04 19.44 -38.32
CA GLN A 209 18.08 20.14 -37.46
C GLN A 209 16.82 20.62 -38.22
N GLY A 210 15.65 20.46 -37.60
CA GLY A 210 14.36 20.88 -38.16
C GLY A 210 13.80 20.02 -39.32
N THR A 211 14.34 18.82 -39.54
CA THR A 211 13.89 17.90 -40.61
C THR A 211 12.98 16.78 -40.09
N VAL A 212 13.49 15.55 -40.01
CA VAL A 212 12.83 14.39 -39.40
C VAL A 212 12.87 14.47 -37.87
N PHE A 213 11.81 13.96 -37.24
CA PHE A 213 11.64 13.85 -35.79
C PHE A 213 11.96 15.12 -34.95
N ASN A 214 11.62 16.30 -35.49
CA ASN A 214 11.75 17.61 -34.84
C ASN A 214 13.06 17.82 -34.07
N ASN A 215 14.19 17.48 -34.70
CA ASN A 215 15.51 17.68 -34.12
C ASN A 215 15.77 19.17 -33.82
N HIS A 216 15.57 19.58 -32.56
CA HIS A 216 15.89 20.91 -32.05
C HIS A 216 17.36 21.02 -31.59
N ILE A 217 18.09 19.91 -31.54
CA ILE A 217 19.50 19.87 -31.18
C ILE A 217 20.30 20.28 -32.41
N LYS A 218 21.00 21.41 -32.29
CA LYS A 218 21.75 22.00 -33.39
C LYS A 218 23.12 21.33 -33.54
N SER A 219 23.16 20.23 -34.29
CA SER A 219 24.39 19.49 -34.62
C SER A 219 25.16 20.07 -35.81
N TYR A 220 24.48 20.81 -36.70
CA TYR A 220 25.05 21.42 -37.90
C TYR A 220 24.84 22.95 -37.89
N SER A 221 25.67 23.66 -38.65
CA SER A 221 25.52 25.10 -38.85
C SER A 221 24.26 25.44 -39.66
N ASP A 222 23.68 26.61 -39.40
CA ASP A 222 22.56 27.11 -40.23
C ASP A 222 23.00 27.35 -41.68
N GLU A 223 24.29 27.65 -41.89
CA GLU A 223 24.88 27.81 -43.21
C GLU A 223 24.88 26.48 -43.99
N PHE A 224 25.21 25.37 -43.33
CA PHE A 224 25.16 24.05 -43.97
C PHE A 224 23.73 23.63 -44.30
N LEU A 225 22.78 23.85 -43.38
CA LEU A 225 21.36 23.63 -43.68
C LEU A 225 20.88 24.49 -44.86
N ALA A 226 21.19 25.79 -44.87
CA ALA A 226 20.84 26.68 -45.96
C ALA A 226 21.48 26.24 -47.29
N TYR A 227 22.72 25.75 -47.25
CA TYR A 227 23.39 25.17 -48.41
C TYR A 227 22.63 23.93 -48.92
N LEU A 228 22.28 22.97 -48.05
CA LEU A 228 21.58 21.74 -48.44
C LEU A 228 20.22 22.03 -49.09
N LYS A 229 19.50 23.05 -48.64
CA LYS A 229 18.24 23.49 -49.26
C LYS A 229 18.38 23.95 -50.72
N THR A 230 19.60 24.19 -51.21
CA THR A 230 19.86 24.51 -52.62
C THR A 230 20.21 23.28 -53.46
N LYS A 231 20.20 22.08 -52.88
CA LYS A 231 20.74 20.84 -53.47
C LYS A 231 19.65 19.75 -53.55
N PRO A 232 18.74 19.82 -54.52
CA PRO A 232 17.60 18.90 -54.66
C PRO A 232 18.04 17.45 -54.91
N GLN A 233 19.25 17.24 -55.43
CA GLN A 233 19.85 15.93 -55.64
C GLN A 233 20.20 15.21 -54.33
N VAL A 234 20.36 15.93 -53.22
CA VAL A 234 20.82 15.34 -51.96
C VAL A 234 19.69 14.52 -51.34
N VAL A 235 19.99 13.24 -51.14
CA VAL A 235 19.20 12.32 -50.31
C VAL A 235 20.03 12.01 -49.09
N ASN A 236 19.78 12.74 -48.00
CA ASN A 236 20.40 12.51 -46.72
C ASN A 236 19.77 11.30 -46.03
N LEU A 237 20.61 10.33 -45.72
CA LEU A 237 20.29 9.07 -45.09
C LEU A 237 20.78 9.11 -43.64
N THR A 238 19.85 9.02 -42.68
CA THR A 238 20.12 9.28 -41.25
C THR A 238 19.49 8.23 -40.33
N ALA A 239 19.72 8.33 -39.01
CA ALA A 239 19.34 7.35 -37.99
C ALA A 239 19.09 8.06 -36.63
N HIS A 240 19.53 7.48 -35.51
CA HIS A 240 19.60 8.07 -34.15
C HIS A 240 18.31 8.07 -33.32
N TRP A 241 17.16 8.51 -33.85
CA TRP A 241 15.94 8.61 -33.03
C TRP A 241 15.19 7.30 -32.83
N HIS A 242 15.66 6.16 -33.36
CA HIS A 242 15.04 4.85 -33.11
C HIS A 242 13.51 4.84 -33.30
N VAL A 243 13.03 5.22 -34.48
CA VAL A 243 11.58 5.36 -34.74
C VAL A 243 11.04 4.16 -35.52
N PRO A 244 9.75 3.81 -35.35
CA PRO A 244 9.09 2.84 -36.22
C PRO A 244 8.99 3.35 -37.67
N ALA A 245 9.25 2.49 -38.65
CA ALA A 245 9.22 2.81 -40.08
C ALA A 245 7.80 3.20 -40.59
N GLN A 246 6.76 2.80 -39.87
CA GLN A 246 5.37 3.17 -40.16
C GLN A 246 5.15 4.68 -40.08
N LEU A 247 5.95 5.41 -39.29
CA LEU A 247 5.72 6.83 -39.05
C LEU A 247 6.00 7.65 -40.32
N PRO A 248 5.06 8.51 -40.77
CA PRO A 248 5.30 9.38 -41.92
C PRO A 248 6.39 10.43 -41.69
N GLN A 249 6.78 10.66 -40.44
CA GLN A 249 7.88 11.55 -40.05
C GLN A 249 9.28 10.97 -40.34
N THR A 250 9.38 9.72 -40.80
CA THR A 250 10.67 9.13 -41.22
C THR A 250 11.24 9.76 -42.48
N ILE A 251 10.43 10.54 -43.23
CA ILE A 251 10.88 11.21 -44.45
C ILE A 251 10.50 12.69 -44.43
N TRP A 252 11.38 13.54 -44.94
CA TRP A 252 11.22 14.98 -44.99
C TRP A 252 11.80 15.59 -46.27
N GLN A 253 11.13 16.61 -46.81
CA GLN A 253 11.59 17.37 -47.98
C GLN A 253 11.35 18.88 -47.85
N ASP A 254 12.38 19.66 -48.15
CA ASP A 254 12.34 21.11 -48.45
C ASP A 254 13.74 21.51 -48.96
N GLY A 255 13.88 21.57 -50.29
CA GLY A 255 15.16 21.83 -50.98
C GLY A 255 16.11 20.64 -51.12
N PHE A 256 15.98 19.64 -50.25
CA PHE A 256 16.65 18.33 -50.30
C PHE A 256 15.79 17.29 -49.59
N THR A 257 16.15 16.01 -49.66
CA THR A 257 15.40 14.93 -48.98
C THR A 257 16.19 14.38 -47.79
N VAL A 258 15.50 14.14 -46.67
CA VAL A 258 16.02 13.39 -45.51
C VAL A 258 15.17 12.15 -45.33
N PHE A 259 15.81 10.99 -45.16
CA PHE A 259 15.17 9.75 -44.75
C PHE A 259 15.86 9.20 -43.50
N GLN A 260 15.06 8.95 -42.47
CA GLN A 260 15.49 8.32 -41.24
C GLN A 260 15.24 6.81 -41.33
N THR A 261 16.33 6.07 -41.21
CA THR A 261 16.33 4.61 -41.16
C THR A 261 15.63 4.14 -39.89
N PRO A 262 14.78 3.11 -39.98
CA PRO A 262 14.15 2.55 -38.79
C PRO A 262 15.16 1.76 -37.94
N LEU A 263 14.81 1.57 -36.68
CA LEU A 263 15.59 0.79 -35.72
C LEU A 263 15.67 -0.69 -36.16
N THR A 264 16.89 -1.19 -36.39
CA THR A 264 17.13 -2.62 -36.60
C THR A 264 17.38 -3.39 -35.31
N GLY A 265 18.01 -2.77 -34.31
CA GLY A 265 18.54 -3.46 -33.12
C GLY A 265 17.97 -3.00 -31.77
N GLY A 266 18.81 -3.12 -30.73
CA GLY A 266 18.44 -2.79 -29.34
C GLY A 266 18.43 -1.28 -29.05
N GLY A 267 17.62 -0.86 -28.07
CA GLY A 267 17.38 0.56 -27.75
C GLY A 267 16.00 0.78 -27.12
N TYR A 268 15.44 1.98 -27.31
CA TYR A 268 14.04 2.31 -27.03
C TYR A 268 13.40 2.81 -28.32
N LEU A 269 12.10 2.55 -28.54
CA LEU A 269 11.38 3.16 -29.66
C LEU A 269 10.88 4.52 -29.23
N GLU A 270 11.39 5.57 -29.88
CA GLU A 270 10.94 6.94 -29.62
C GLU A 270 9.62 7.22 -30.34
N GLU A 271 8.80 8.07 -29.73
CA GLU A 271 7.59 8.59 -30.35
C GLU A 271 7.41 10.08 -30.06
N LEU A 272 7.09 10.82 -31.11
CA LEU A 272 6.96 12.27 -31.08
C LEU A 272 5.78 12.67 -30.18
N ASN A 273 6.04 13.53 -29.20
CA ASN A 273 5.04 14.06 -28.27
C ASN A 273 4.33 13.00 -27.40
N CYS A 274 4.99 11.87 -27.12
CA CYS A 274 4.50 10.85 -26.19
C CYS A 274 5.28 10.84 -24.88
N THR A 275 4.62 10.50 -23.77
CA THR A 275 5.18 10.42 -22.42
C THR A 275 5.84 9.08 -22.10
N SER A 276 5.71 8.08 -22.98
CA SER A 276 6.28 6.74 -22.81
C SER A 276 6.90 6.26 -24.11
N THR A 277 8.03 5.57 -24.02
CA THR A 277 8.66 4.87 -25.14
C THR A 277 8.07 3.47 -25.33
N GLY A 278 8.05 3.01 -26.57
CA GLY A 278 7.51 1.70 -26.95
C GLY A 278 8.44 0.54 -26.55
N ASN A 279 7.87 -0.64 -26.33
CA ASN A 279 8.64 -1.88 -26.14
C ASN A 279 9.31 -2.30 -27.46
N ILE A 280 10.63 -2.45 -27.43
CA ILE A 280 11.47 -2.75 -28.60
C ILE A 280 11.68 -4.24 -28.88
N SER A 281 11.38 -5.12 -27.92
CA SER A 281 11.78 -6.54 -27.96
C SER A 281 11.11 -7.37 -29.05
N SER A 282 10.27 -6.75 -29.86
CA SER A 282 9.52 -7.37 -30.96
C SER A 282 9.42 -6.47 -32.19
N VAL A 283 10.35 -5.52 -32.34
CA VAL A 283 10.41 -4.62 -33.49
C VAL A 283 11.82 -4.60 -34.03
N HIS A 284 12.00 -5.19 -35.22
CA HIS A 284 13.25 -5.16 -35.94
C HIS A 284 12.91 -4.78 -37.37
N GLN A 285 13.33 -3.59 -37.77
CA GLN A 285 12.96 -3.01 -39.05
C GLN A 285 14.20 -2.53 -39.80
N SER A 286 14.12 -2.52 -41.12
CA SER A 286 15.21 -2.03 -41.97
C SER A 286 14.64 -1.42 -43.23
N SER A 287 15.50 -1.04 -44.19
CA SER A 287 15.04 -0.50 -45.47
C SER A 287 15.83 -1.07 -46.64
N MET A 288 15.18 -1.15 -47.80
CA MET A 288 15.79 -1.50 -49.09
C MET A 288 15.60 -0.34 -50.05
N ILE A 289 16.67 0.13 -50.65
CA ILE A 289 16.63 1.25 -51.60
C ILE A 289 16.89 0.73 -53.00
N ALA A 290 16.02 1.13 -53.94
CA ALA A 290 16.17 0.87 -55.36
C ALA A 290 16.06 2.17 -56.15
N VAL A 291 16.99 2.38 -57.07
CA VAL A 291 17.02 3.55 -57.96
C VAL A 291 16.79 3.09 -59.39
N LYS A 292 15.84 3.73 -60.08
CA LYS A 292 15.61 3.52 -61.50
C LYS A 292 15.39 4.84 -62.19
N ASP A 293 16.17 5.12 -63.24
CA ASP A 293 16.09 6.38 -63.99
C ASP A 293 16.22 7.61 -63.06
N ASN A 294 17.05 7.46 -62.02
CA ASN A 294 17.27 8.42 -60.93
C ASN A 294 16.07 8.70 -60.00
N VAL A 295 14.99 7.93 -60.13
CA VAL A 295 13.91 7.88 -59.15
C VAL A 295 14.30 6.92 -58.03
N VAL A 296 14.35 7.41 -56.80
CA VAL A 296 14.69 6.63 -55.61
C VAL A 296 13.40 6.09 -54.99
N LYS A 297 13.34 4.78 -54.76
CA LYS A 297 12.31 4.11 -53.97
C LYS A 297 12.91 3.53 -52.70
N ILE A 298 12.31 3.85 -51.56
CA ILE A 298 12.71 3.34 -50.24
C ILE A 298 11.61 2.41 -49.74
N TYR A 299 11.88 1.11 -49.78
CA TYR A 299 11.02 0.08 -49.22
C TYR A 299 11.35 -0.11 -47.74
N LYS A 300 10.34 -0.07 -46.89
CA LYS A 300 10.47 -0.27 -45.45
C LYS A 300 10.14 -1.71 -45.12
N LEU A 301 10.96 -2.35 -44.31
CA LEU A 301 10.91 -3.79 -44.08
C LEU A 301 10.57 -4.06 -42.62
N ASP A 302 9.52 -4.85 -42.38
CA ASP A 302 9.28 -5.48 -41.09
C ASP A 302 9.93 -6.87 -41.10
N LEU A 303 11.00 -7.03 -40.32
CA LEU A 303 11.75 -8.29 -40.28
C LEU A 303 11.01 -9.38 -39.50
N VAL A 304 10.09 -9.00 -38.60
CA VAL A 304 9.31 -9.94 -37.77
C VAL A 304 8.23 -10.60 -38.59
N THR A 305 7.43 -9.80 -39.31
CA THR A 305 6.32 -10.29 -40.14
C THR A 305 6.79 -10.73 -41.53
N LYS A 306 7.99 -10.29 -41.96
CA LYS A 306 8.52 -10.47 -43.33
C LYS A 306 7.60 -9.85 -44.38
N GLU A 307 7.10 -8.66 -44.06
CA GLU A 307 6.20 -7.84 -44.87
C GLU A 307 6.80 -6.45 -45.16
N LEU A 308 6.35 -5.85 -46.25
CA LEU A 308 6.63 -4.44 -46.53
C LEU A 308 5.74 -3.55 -45.65
N ILE A 309 6.34 -2.51 -45.08
CA ILE A 309 5.62 -1.53 -44.27
C ILE A 309 5.10 -0.41 -45.18
N GLY A 310 3.83 -0.51 -45.56
CA GLY A 310 3.17 0.46 -46.44
C GLY A 310 3.82 0.55 -47.83
N GLU A 311 3.43 1.57 -48.58
CA GLU A 311 4.01 1.85 -49.90
C GLU A 311 5.46 2.37 -49.78
N PRO A 312 6.32 2.17 -50.79
CA PRO A 312 7.66 2.74 -50.77
C PRO A 312 7.61 4.27 -50.80
N TRP A 313 8.55 4.90 -50.10
CA TRP A 313 8.78 6.33 -50.32
C TRP A 313 9.42 6.54 -51.68
N VAL A 314 8.79 7.36 -52.52
CA VAL A 314 9.25 7.71 -53.88
C VAL A 314 9.82 9.11 -53.89
N ILE A 315 11.04 9.27 -54.41
CA ILE A 315 11.75 10.54 -54.59
C ILE A 315 12.18 10.64 -56.05
N ASP A 316 11.47 11.45 -56.83
CA ASP A 316 11.75 11.67 -58.25
C ASP A 316 12.74 12.83 -58.42
N ILE A 317 14.04 12.53 -58.31
CA ILE A 317 15.11 13.54 -58.39
C ILE A 317 15.06 14.34 -59.70
N PRO A 318 14.91 13.72 -60.89
CA PRO A 318 14.77 14.48 -62.14
C PRO A 318 13.62 15.48 -62.12
N SER A 319 12.44 15.10 -61.63
CA SER A 319 11.29 15.99 -61.57
C SER A 319 11.48 17.11 -60.53
N ILE A 320 11.99 16.80 -59.34
CA ILE A 320 12.31 17.81 -58.31
C ILE A 320 13.35 18.82 -58.82
N VAL A 321 14.40 18.36 -59.50
CA VAL A 321 15.42 19.24 -60.09
C VAL A 321 14.80 20.13 -61.18
N SER A 322 13.90 19.58 -61.99
CA SER A 322 13.21 20.32 -63.05
C SER A 322 12.36 21.45 -62.47
N ASP A 323 11.55 21.17 -61.44
CA ASP A 323 10.72 22.17 -60.76
C ASP A 323 11.57 23.32 -60.24
N MET A 324 12.56 23.05 -59.38
CA MET A 324 13.37 24.11 -58.76
C MET A 324 14.23 24.94 -59.74
N THR A 325 14.32 24.53 -61.00
CA THR A 325 15.09 25.23 -62.02
C THR A 325 14.22 25.83 -63.14
N ASP A 326 12.90 25.74 -63.01
CA ASP A 326 11.98 26.34 -63.96
C ASP A 326 11.78 27.85 -63.71
N GLU A 327 11.04 28.53 -64.59
CA GLU A 327 10.85 29.97 -64.51
C GLU A 327 9.70 30.39 -63.56
N ASP A 328 8.85 29.46 -63.13
CA ASP A 328 7.67 29.72 -62.31
C ASP A 328 7.86 29.21 -60.88
N SER A 329 8.53 30.01 -60.05
CA SER A 329 8.83 29.66 -58.66
C SER A 329 7.61 29.42 -57.75
N THR A 330 6.38 29.46 -58.28
CA THR A 330 5.17 29.06 -57.55
C THR A 330 4.93 27.55 -57.54
N ASN A 331 5.58 26.78 -58.43
CA ASN A 331 5.45 25.33 -58.51
C ASN A 331 6.68 24.55 -57.99
N ASP A 332 7.73 25.23 -57.51
CA ASP A 332 9.01 24.67 -57.03
C ASP A 332 8.90 23.52 -56.00
N THR A 333 7.69 23.25 -55.49
CA THR A 333 7.39 22.24 -54.47
C THR A 333 6.37 21.18 -54.89
N GLU A 334 5.89 21.21 -56.14
CA GLU A 334 4.89 20.25 -56.63
C GLU A 334 5.39 18.81 -56.49
N HIS A 335 6.64 18.53 -56.86
CA HIS A 335 7.22 17.19 -56.78
C HIS A 335 7.85 16.83 -55.42
N TYR A 336 7.89 17.74 -54.44
CA TYR A 336 8.26 17.39 -53.05
C TYR A 336 7.08 16.73 -52.34
N LEU A 337 6.91 15.41 -52.50
CA LEU A 337 5.78 14.65 -51.93
C LEU A 337 5.71 14.68 -50.39
N TYR A 338 6.84 14.95 -49.72
CA TYR A 338 6.96 14.94 -48.26
C TYR A 338 7.36 16.31 -47.71
N SER A 339 6.78 17.37 -48.25
CA SER A 339 6.93 18.73 -47.72
C SER A 339 6.06 18.98 -46.48
N ALA A 340 6.39 20.02 -45.72
CA ALA A 340 5.70 20.32 -44.46
C ALA A 340 4.21 20.65 -44.63
N ASP A 341 3.83 21.32 -45.73
CA ASP A 341 2.45 21.65 -46.08
C ASP A 341 1.63 20.39 -46.43
N LYS A 342 2.24 19.43 -47.11
CA LYS A 342 1.59 18.14 -47.40
C LYS A 342 1.33 17.38 -46.09
N ARG A 343 2.27 17.40 -45.13
CA ARG A 343 2.15 16.73 -43.81
C ARG A 343 1.09 17.27 -42.83
N GLN A 344 0.26 18.25 -43.19
CA GLN A 344 -0.74 18.85 -42.28
C GLN A 344 -2.14 18.23 -42.36
N ASN A 345 -2.40 17.33 -43.32
CA ASN A 345 -3.76 16.90 -43.67
C ASN A 345 -4.05 15.43 -43.34
N SER A 346 -3.69 14.95 -42.15
CA SER A 346 -4.05 13.58 -41.76
C SER A 346 -5.54 13.43 -41.50
N ALA A 347 -6.08 12.24 -41.78
CA ALA A 347 -7.45 11.93 -41.38
C ALA A 347 -7.62 12.03 -39.86
N VAL A 348 -8.86 12.32 -39.46
CA VAL A 348 -9.25 12.37 -38.05
C VAL A 348 -9.53 10.94 -37.59
N PRO A 349 -8.85 10.44 -36.54
CA PRO A 349 -9.09 9.09 -36.06
C PRO A 349 -10.39 9.02 -35.29
N GLU A 350 -11.09 7.90 -35.37
CA GLU A 350 -12.39 7.69 -34.75
C GLU A 350 -12.45 6.35 -34.01
N PHE A 351 -13.05 6.36 -32.82
CA PHE A 351 -13.40 5.13 -32.13
C PHE A 351 -14.61 4.46 -32.80
N PRO A 352 -14.70 3.12 -32.78
CA PRO A 352 -15.87 2.44 -33.30
C PRO A 352 -17.13 2.77 -32.50
N ALA A 353 -18.28 2.75 -33.17
CA ALA A 353 -19.56 3.04 -32.53
C ALA A 353 -19.82 2.11 -31.34
N GLY A 354 -20.18 2.69 -30.18
CA GLY A 354 -20.40 1.94 -28.94
C GLY A 354 -19.12 1.61 -28.16
N ALA A 355 -17.95 2.11 -28.56
CA ALA A 355 -16.76 2.06 -27.73
C ALA A 355 -16.95 2.89 -26.45
N GLU A 356 -16.46 2.35 -25.33
CA GLU A 356 -16.54 2.98 -24.02
C GLU A 356 -15.18 2.87 -23.32
N ILE A 357 -14.94 3.76 -22.37
CA ILE A 357 -13.80 3.65 -21.44
C ILE A 357 -14.32 3.30 -20.07
N THR A 358 -13.50 2.60 -19.29
CA THR A 358 -13.76 2.37 -17.87
C THR A 358 -12.80 3.21 -17.06
N ALA A 359 -13.31 3.97 -16.10
CA ALA A 359 -12.52 4.71 -15.14
C ALA A 359 -12.86 4.18 -13.73
N THR A 360 -11.86 3.64 -13.03
CA THR A 360 -12.02 3.10 -11.68
C THR A 360 -11.12 3.84 -10.71
N PRO A 361 -11.59 4.17 -9.50
CA PRO A 361 -10.76 4.85 -8.52
C PRO A 361 -9.66 3.92 -8.00
N VAL A 362 -8.56 4.53 -7.57
CA VAL A 362 -7.42 3.87 -6.91
C VAL A 362 -6.74 4.89 -6.00
N GLY A 363 -7.07 4.85 -4.69
CA GLY A 363 -6.71 5.90 -3.75
C GLY A 363 -7.12 7.30 -4.24
N ASN A 364 -6.16 8.23 -4.24
CA ASN A 364 -6.30 9.58 -4.78
C ASN A 364 -6.24 9.69 -6.31
N GLY A 365 -6.35 8.57 -7.02
CA GLY A 365 -6.14 8.46 -8.45
C GLY A 365 -7.23 7.69 -9.17
N ILE A 366 -7.08 7.62 -10.49
CA ILE A 366 -7.99 6.94 -11.40
C ILE A 366 -7.18 6.04 -12.32
N THR A 367 -7.55 4.76 -12.37
CA THR A 367 -7.14 3.85 -13.43
C THR A 367 -8.16 3.92 -14.55
N VAL A 368 -7.71 4.34 -15.74
CA VAL A 368 -8.51 4.33 -16.97
C VAL A 368 -8.11 3.15 -17.84
N THR A 369 -9.11 2.40 -18.31
CA THR A 369 -8.96 1.37 -19.33
C THR A 369 -9.76 1.77 -20.56
N TYR A 370 -9.12 1.76 -21.73
CA TYR A 370 -9.71 2.18 -22.99
C TYR A 370 -9.39 1.20 -24.12
N PRO A 371 -10.27 1.06 -25.11
CA PRO A 371 -10.05 0.15 -26.22
C PRO A 371 -8.94 0.68 -27.14
N ASN A 372 -8.11 -0.22 -27.64
CA ASN A 372 -7.06 0.09 -28.60
C ASN A 372 -7.49 -0.33 -30.02
N ASN A 373 -8.61 0.21 -30.46
CA ASN A 373 -9.27 -0.16 -31.72
C ASN A 373 -9.81 1.05 -32.50
N ALA A 374 -9.35 2.26 -32.15
CA ALA A 374 -9.66 3.43 -32.95
C ALA A 374 -9.06 3.24 -34.35
N THR A 375 -9.81 3.69 -35.35
CA THR A 375 -9.42 3.58 -36.76
C THR A 375 -9.04 4.95 -37.29
N ASN A 376 -8.03 5.01 -38.16
CA ASN A 376 -7.75 6.19 -38.96
C ASN A 376 -7.79 5.80 -40.44
N LEU A 377 -8.49 6.56 -41.26
CA LEU A 377 -8.52 6.31 -42.70
C LEU A 377 -7.27 6.92 -43.34
N GLU A 378 -6.62 6.21 -44.26
CA GLU A 378 -5.47 6.77 -44.96
C GLU A 378 -5.89 7.94 -45.87
N SER A 379 -5.17 9.06 -45.79
CA SER A 379 -5.41 10.29 -46.55
C SER A 379 -4.37 10.46 -47.66
N GLY A 380 -4.61 9.81 -48.80
CA GLY A 380 -3.73 9.90 -49.96
C GLY A 380 -2.38 9.21 -49.73
N SER A 381 -1.28 9.83 -50.16
CA SER A 381 0.06 9.21 -50.15
C SER A 381 0.85 9.39 -48.85
N GLN A 382 0.18 9.81 -47.77
CA GLN A 382 0.85 10.15 -46.51
C GLN A 382 1.05 8.96 -45.58
N GLN A 383 0.49 7.78 -45.91
CA GLN A 383 0.65 6.56 -45.12
C GLN A 383 0.29 6.76 -43.65
N ASP A 384 -0.88 7.35 -43.41
CA ASP A 384 -1.35 7.77 -42.09
C ASP A 384 -2.55 6.95 -41.58
N GLY A 385 -2.88 5.82 -42.21
CA GLY A 385 -4.05 4.98 -41.94
C GLY A 385 -4.02 4.16 -40.63
N PHE A 386 -3.40 4.66 -39.56
CA PHE A 386 -3.32 3.99 -38.26
C PHE A 386 -3.44 5.00 -37.11
N VAL A 387 -3.61 4.53 -35.88
CA VAL A 387 -3.58 5.37 -34.68
C VAL A 387 -2.23 5.20 -34.01
N ARG A 388 -1.47 6.30 -33.86
CA ARG A 388 -0.10 6.22 -33.30
C ARG A 388 -0.05 6.33 -31.79
N ALA A 389 -1.06 6.98 -31.18
CA ALA A 389 -1.07 7.27 -29.76
C ALA A 389 -2.48 7.58 -29.26
N TYR A 390 -2.63 7.59 -27.93
CA TYR A 390 -3.82 8.03 -27.23
C TYR A 390 -3.47 9.09 -26.19
N LYS A 391 -4.15 10.24 -26.22
CA LYS A 391 -4.06 11.25 -25.16
C LYS A 391 -5.09 10.96 -24.08
N VAL A 392 -4.65 10.74 -22.85
CA VAL A 392 -5.49 10.64 -21.66
C VAL A 392 -5.44 11.98 -20.93
N GLU A 393 -6.61 12.57 -20.75
CA GLU A 393 -6.79 13.88 -20.13
C GLU A 393 -7.77 13.76 -18.96
N VAL A 394 -7.38 14.25 -17.78
CA VAL A 394 -8.23 14.29 -16.60
C VAL A 394 -8.53 15.75 -16.28
N THR A 395 -9.81 16.06 -16.15
CA THR A 395 -10.30 17.40 -15.80
C THR A 395 -11.14 17.35 -14.54
N ASN A 396 -11.17 18.44 -13.79
CA ASN A 396 -12.16 18.61 -12.72
C ASN A 396 -13.57 18.87 -13.30
N GLU A 397 -14.59 18.96 -12.45
CA GLU A 397 -15.97 19.25 -12.88
C GLU A 397 -16.11 20.61 -13.59
N SER A 398 -15.24 21.58 -13.31
CA SER A 398 -15.25 22.88 -14.01
C SER A 398 -14.59 22.84 -15.40
N GLY A 399 -14.03 21.70 -15.81
CA GLY A 399 -13.34 21.52 -17.11
C GLY A 399 -11.88 21.95 -17.13
N SER A 400 -11.27 22.28 -15.98
CA SER A 400 -9.84 22.58 -15.88
C SER A 400 -9.03 21.29 -15.99
N VAL A 401 -8.05 21.27 -16.89
CA VAL A 401 -7.14 20.13 -17.09
C VAL A 401 -6.19 20.01 -15.89
N LEU A 402 -6.25 18.87 -15.20
CA LEU A 402 -5.38 18.51 -14.08
C LEU A 402 -4.20 17.63 -14.52
N SER A 403 -4.43 16.78 -15.52
CA SER A 403 -3.42 15.90 -16.11
C SER A 403 -3.71 15.71 -17.59
N SER A 404 -2.67 15.68 -18.41
CA SER A 404 -2.75 15.39 -19.85
C SER A 404 -1.48 14.65 -20.27
N GLN A 405 -1.61 13.38 -20.62
CA GLN A 405 -0.50 12.52 -21.02
C GLN A 405 -0.84 11.80 -22.32
N THR A 406 0.13 11.68 -23.21
CA THR A 406 -0.04 11.02 -24.52
C THR A 406 0.77 9.74 -24.52
N TYR A 407 0.11 8.60 -24.67
CA TYR A 407 0.75 7.29 -24.65
C TYR A 407 0.81 6.71 -26.05
N GLN A 408 1.98 6.23 -26.45
CA GLN A 408 2.18 5.55 -27.73
C GLN A 408 1.28 4.30 -27.81
N ALA A 409 0.68 4.08 -28.98
CA ALA A 409 -0.05 2.86 -29.32
C ALA A 409 0.92 1.81 -29.89
N ASP A 410 0.48 0.56 -29.98
CA ASP A 410 1.29 -0.58 -30.44
C ASP A 410 1.15 -0.86 -31.95
N PHE A 411 0.89 0.18 -32.74
CA PHE A 411 0.68 0.10 -34.20
C PHE A 411 1.83 -0.58 -34.97
N TYR A 412 3.04 -0.53 -34.40
CA TYR A 412 4.25 -1.09 -34.98
C TYR A 412 4.40 -2.61 -34.75
N LEU A 413 3.57 -3.21 -33.89
CA LEU A 413 3.55 -4.65 -33.66
C LEU A 413 2.70 -5.38 -34.73
N PRO A 414 2.96 -6.68 -34.96
CA PRO A 414 2.05 -7.54 -35.72
C PRO A 414 0.63 -7.47 -35.14
N GLU A 415 -0.40 -7.48 -35.99
CA GLU A 415 -1.79 -7.33 -35.55
C GLU A 415 -2.18 -8.34 -34.45
N SER A 416 -1.71 -9.59 -34.54
CA SER A 416 -1.95 -10.63 -33.54
C SER A 416 -1.32 -10.36 -32.17
N SER A 417 -0.35 -9.45 -32.09
CA SER A 417 0.40 -9.11 -30.89
C SER A 417 -0.03 -7.78 -30.27
N ARG A 418 -0.95 -7.04 -30.92
CA ARG A 418 -1.48 -5.78 -30.40
C ARG A 418 -2.46 -6.05 -29.27
N ALA A 419 -2.38 -5.24 -28.22
CA ALA A 419 -3.32 -5.27 -27.11
C ALA A 419 -4.69 -4.77 -27.58
N THR A 420 -5.76 -5.44 -27.17
CA THR A 420 -7.14 -5.00 -27.47
C THR A 420 -7.57 -3.78 -26.66
N SER A 421 -6.90 -3.53 -25.54
CA SER A 421 -7.17 -2.41 -24.63
C SER A 421 -5.90 -1.97 -23.92
N CYS A 422 -5.86 -0.70 -23.55
CA CYS A 422 -4.78 -0.08 -22.80
C CYS A 422 -5.29 0.36 -21.43
N THR A 423 -4.47 0.16 -20.39
CA THR A 423 -4.78 0.61 -19.02
C THR A 423 -3.71 1.60 -18.56
N ARG A 424 -4.12 2.72 -17.97
CA ARG A 424 -3.24 3.78 -17.45
C ARG A 424 -3.75 4.28 -16.11
N THR A 425 -2.84 4.56 -15.19
CA THR A 425 -3.19 5.12 -13.87
C THR A 425 -2.71 6.55 -13.76
N ILE A 426 -3.64 7.45 -13.45
CA ILE A 426 -3.38 8.87 -13.17
C ILE A 426 -3.68 9.10 -11.69
N GLY A 427 -2.66 9.32 -10.86
CA GLY A 427 -2.89 9.69 -9.46
C GLY A 427 -2.50 11.13 -9.16
N GLY A 428 -2.55 11.50 -7.89
CA GLY A 428 -2.32 12.87 -7.46
C GLY A 428 -3.51 13.81 -7.71
N LEU A 429 -4.73 13.26 -7.83
CA LEU A 429 -5.94 14.01 -8.15
C LEU A 429 -6.65 14.53 -6.88
N GLY A 430 -6.43 13.88 -5.74
CA GLY A 430 -7.09 14.15 -4.45
C GLY A 430 -8.15 13.09 -4.14
N TYR A 431 -8.50 12.90 -2.87
CA TYR A 431 -9.53 11.93 -2.43
C TYR A 431 -10.95 12.53 -2.48
N GLY A 432 -11.97 11.68 -2.63
CA GLY A 432 -13.39 12.02 -2.53
C GLY A 432 -13.91 13.00 -3.60
N ALA A 433 -13.16 13.21 -4.69
CA ALA A 433 -13.47 14.20 -5.71
C ALA A 433 -13.83 13.53 -7.04
N THR A 434 -14.79 14.11 -7.77
CA THR A 434 -15.22 13.61 -9.08
C THR A 434 -14.46 14.30 -10.21
N PHE A 435 -13.97 13.49 -11.15
CA PHE A 435 -13.21 13.94 -12.31
C PHE A 435 -13.82 13.42 -13.61
N ASN A 436 -13.67 14.19 -14.70
CA ASN A 436 -13.93 13.72 -16.05
C ASN A 436 -12.62 13.21 -16.67
N VAL A 437 -12.65 11.98 -17.17
CA VAL A 437 -11.54 11.33 -17.88
C VAL A 437 -11.89 11.27 -19.36
N ASN A 438 -11.02 11.81 -20.20
CA ASN A 438 -11.17 11.84 -21.66
C ASN A 438 -10.00 11.11 -22.32
N VAL A 439 -10.29 10.23 -23.26
CA VAL A 439 -9.27 9.52 -24.05
C VAL A 439 -9.45 9.86 -25.52
N TYR A 440 -8.46 10.52 -26.13
CA TYR A 440 -8.47 10.95 -27.53
C TYR A 440 -7.55 10.03 -28.36
N PRO A 441 -8.00 9.47 -29.49
CA PRO A 441 -7.09 8.79 -30.41
C PRO A 441 -6.31 9.84 -31.22
N MET A 442 -5.08 9.54 -31.60
CA MET A 442 -4.19 10.45 -32.31
C MET A 442 -3.70 9.84 -33.62
N SER A 443 -3.86 10.57 -34.72
CA SER A 443 -3.36 10.15 -36.03
C SER A 443 -1.83 10.25 -36.11
N PRO A 444 -1.20 9.63 -37.13
CA PRO A 444 0.24 9.59 -37.26
C PRO A 444 0.86 10.99 -37.39
N LEU A 445 0.15 11.97 -37.95
CA LEU A 445 0.60 13.36 -38.01
C LEU A 445 0.18 14.23 -36.82
N GLY A 446 -0.53 13.66 -35.85
CA GLY A 446 -0.86 14.32 -34.58
C GLY A 446 -2.20 15.03 -34.53
N VAL A 447 -3.14 14.68 -35.41
CA VAL A 447 -4.53 15.15 -35.33
C VAL A 447 -5.26 14.30 -34.29
N PHE A 448 -5.95 14.95 -33.34
CA PHE A 448 -6.75 14.25 -32.34
C PHE A 448 -8.19 14.03 -32.82
N GLY A 449 -8.70 12.83 -32.56
CA GLY A 449 -10.10 12.47 -32.76
C GLY A 449 -11.03 12.98 -31.66
N THR A 450 -12.32 12.64 -31.77
CA THR A 450 -13.29 12.87 -30.68
C THR A 450 -12.98 11.93 -29.52
N PRO A 451 -12.99 12.40 -28.25
CA PRO A 451 -12.66 11.56 -27.11
C PRO A 451 -13.80 10.60 -26.75
N LEU A 452 -13.43 9.48 -26.12
CA LEU A 452 -14.33 8.78 -25.21
C LEU A 452 -14.19 9.40 -23.82
N SER A 453 -15.31 9.49 -23.10
CA SER A 453 -15.37 10.15 -21.80
C SER A 453 -16.03 9.28 -20.75
N ALA A 454 -15.54 9.36 -19.51
CA ALA A 454 -16.17 8.78 -18.33
C ALA A 454 -15.96 9.70 -17.12
N THR A 455 -16.81 9.57 -16.11
CA THR A 455 -16.64 10.21 -14.81
C THR A 455 -16.16 9.20 -13.80
N CYS A 456 -15.25 9.60 -12.90
CA CYS A 456 -14.82 8.77 -11.78
C CYS A 456 -14.61 9.62 -10.55
N THR A 457 -15.18 9.20 -9.43
CA THR A 457 -14.93 9.76 -8.10
C THR A 457 -13.81 8.96 -7.47
N THR A 458 -12.72 9.62 -7.06
CA THR A 458 -11.61 8.98 -6.33
C THR A 458 -12.09 8.39 -5.01
N GLU A 459 -11.33 7.48 -4.42
CA GLU A 459 -11.70 6.88 -3.14
C GLU A 459 -11.80 7.96 -2.06
N ASP A 460 -12.55 7.71 -0.99
CA ASP A 460 -12.51 8.57 0.19
C ASP A 460 -11.20 8.32 0.95
N ASN A 461 -10.59 9.38 1.49
CA ASN A 461 -9.43 9.24 2.37
C ASN A 461 -9.94 8.67 3.69
N SER A 462 -9.85 7.36 3.89
CA SER A 462 -10.37 6.70 5.10
C SER A 462 -9.52 7.08 6.32
N ILE A 463 -9.86 8.21 6.94
CA ILE A 463 -9.35 8.65 8.23
C ILE A 463 -10.31 8.06 9.29
N PRO A 464 -9.82 7.46 10.39
CA PRO A 464 -10.70 7.03 11.49
C PRO A 464 -11.62 8.17 11.94
N ALA A 465 -12.88 7.89 12.26
CA ALA A 465 -13.90 8.92 12.50
C ALA A 465 -13.54 9.92 13.63
N ASN A 466 -12.69 9.51 14.57
CA ASN A 466 -12.19 10.33 15.68
C ASN A 466 -10.78 10.89 15.44
N ALA A 467 -10.13 10.59 14.32
CA ALA A 467 -8.79 11.07 14.01
C ALA A 467 -8.84 12.40 13.24
N ILE A 468 -7.85 13.25 13.52
CA ILE A 468 -7.66 14.54 12.86
C ILE A 468 -6.35 14.48 12.10
N ARG A 469 -6.42 14.59 10.77
CA ARG A 469 -5.26 14.63 9.90
C ARG A 469 -5.01 16.05 9.39
N TYR A 470 -3.75 16.44 9.39
CA TYR A 470 -3.21 17.67 8.86
C TYR A 470 -2.23 17.31 7.74
N GLU A 471 -2.51 17.81 6.53
CA GLU A 471 -1.65 17.62 5.36
C GLU A 471 -0.57 18.71 5.34
N PHE A 472 0.71 18.36 5.26
CA PHE A 472 1.79 19.34 5.39
C PHE A 472 1.79 20.37 4.24
N GLU A 473 1.33 19.99 3.04
CA GLU A 473 1.27 20.88 1.89
C GLU A 473 0.26 22.01 2.03
N ASP A 474 -0.75 21.87 2.89
CA ASP A 474 -1.73 22.92 3.14
C ASP A 474 -1.14 24.07 3.97
N TYR A 475 -0.11 23.78 4.75
CA TYR A 475 0.54 24.73 5.67
C TYR A 475 1.89 25.24 5.16
N TYR A 476 2.37 24.72 4.03
CA TYR A 476 3.66 25.11 3.48
C TYR A 476 3.55 26.29 2.50
N PRO A 477 4.21 27.45 2.75
CA PRO A 477 4.01 28.65 1.95
C PRO A 477 4.71 28.64 0.57
N ILE A 478 5.53 27.61 0.28
CA ILE A 478 6.37 27.52 -0.91
C ILE A 478 5.78 26.48 -1.86
N THR A 479 5.04 26.92 -2.87
CA THR A 479 4.38 26.02 -3.83
C THR A 479 5.36 25.19 -4.67
N SER A 480 6.60 25.65 -4.86
CA SER A 480 7.60 24.94 -5.68
C SER A 480 8.13 23.64 -5.06
N ILE A 481 7.93 23.46 -3.75
CA ILE A 481 8.28 22.24 -3.03
C ILE A 481 7.08 21.30 -2.84
N ILE A 482 5.87 21.70 -3.24
CA ILE A 482 4.73 20.79 -3.25
C ILE A 482 4.86 19.88 -4.47
N LYS A 483 4.83 18.56 -4.27
CA LYS A 483 4.95 17.55 -5.32
C LYS A 483 3.72 16.67 -5.36
N THR A 484 3.24 16.37 -6.57
CA THR A 484 2.16 15.40 -6.75
C THR A 484 2.72 13.97 -6.68
N SER A 485 2.03 13.09 -5.97
CA SER A 485 2.36 11.67 -5.86
C SER A 485 1.08 10.87 -5.76
N THR A 486 0.97 9.79 -6.54
CA THR A 486 -0.19 8.88 -6.46
C THR A 486 -0.28 8.15 -5.13
N LEU A 487 0.81 8.16 -4.34
CA LEU A 487 0.90 7.47 -3.07
C LEU A 487 0.67 8.41 -1.87
N ALA A 488 0.64 9.73 -2.08
CA ALA A 488 0.41 10.73 -1.04
C ALA A 488 -1.01 10.74 -0.46
N SER A 489 -1.14 11.03 0.84
CA SER A 489 -2.42 11.11 1.58
C SER A 489 -3.44 12.08 0.99
N ASN A 490 -3.03 13.06 0.18
CA ASN A 490 -3.93 13.89 -0.61
C ASN A 490 -3.47 14.08 -2.07
N GLY A 491 -2.64 13.16 -2.56
CA GLY A 491 -2.07 13.27 -3.90
C GLY A 491 -0.96 14.30 -4.02
N LYS A 492 -0.63 14.99 -2.93
CA LYS A 492 0.42 15.98 -2.81
C LYS A 492 1.18 15.76 -1.52
N LEU A 493 2.45 16.17 -1.52
CA LEU A 493 3.29 16.19 -0.33
C LEU A 493 4.30 17.32 -0.42
N VAL A 494 4.94 17.63 0.69
CA VAL A 494 6.04 18.61 0.77
C VAL A 494 7.36 17.92 0.49
N SER A 495 8.14 18.42 -0.46
CA SER A 495 9.41 17.82 -0.89
C SER A 495 10.37 18.86 -1.51
N SER A 496 11.60 18.96 -0.98
CA SER A 496 12.58 19.89 -1.55
C SER A 496 12.98 19.49 -2.98
N SER A 497 13.18 20.44 -3.89
CA SER A 497 13.56 20.14 -5.28
C SER A 497 14.95 19.47 -5.37
N GLN A 498 15.11 18.46 -6.24
CA GLN A 498 16.44 18.04 -6.73
C GLN A 498 17.09 19.26 -7.41
N GLY A 499 17.99 19.94 -6.71
CA GLY A 499 18.83 20.97 -7.32
C GLY A 499 19.74 20.29 -8.34
N GLY A 500 19.59 20.67 -9.62
CA GLY A 500 20.49 20.25 -10.69
C GLY A 500 21.95 20.60 -10.38
N THR A 501 22.86 19.92 -11.08
CA THR A 501 24.31 20.07 -11.00
C THR A 501 24.73 21.55 -10.94
N VAL A 502 25.32 21.98 -9.82
CA VAL A 502 25.84 23.34 -9.68
C VAL A 502 27.32 23.34 -10.08
N SER A 503 27.61 23.86 -11.27
CA SER A 503 28.97 24.00 -11.81
C SER A 503 29.85 25.02 -11.09
N THR A 504 29.42 25.61 -9.97
CA THR A 504 30.20 26.62 -9.22
C THR A 504 29.87 26.64 -7.73
N GLY A 505 30.23 25.57 -7.00
CA GLY A 505 30.65 25.66 -5.59
C GLY A 505 29.73 26.29 -4.53
N HIS A 506 28.43 26.46 -4.76
CA HIS A 506 27.46 26.85 -3.72
C HIS A 506 26.27 25.90 -3.76
N VAL A 507 26.22 24.97 -2.79
CA VAL A 507 25.02 24.17 -2.53
C VAL A 507 23.96 25.10 -1.97
N ALA A 508 22.80 25.21 -2.63
CA ALA A 508 21.65 25.92 -2.08
C ALA A 508 21.27 25.25 -0.76
N ARG A 509 21.64 25.89 0.36
CA ARG A 509 21.29 25.41 1.70
C ARG A 509 19.86 25.83 1.97
N THR A 510 18.93 24.89 2.00
CA THR A 510 17.59 25.13 2.55
C THR A 510 17.68 25.15 4.08
N ILE A 511 18.35 26.16 4.65
CA ILE A 511 18.16 26.54 6.06
C ILE A 511 16.75 27.12 6.30
N ASP A 512 16.03 27.45 5.23
CA ASP A 512 14.69 28.05 5.23
C ASP A 512 13.55 27.02 5.09
N ALA A 513 13.85 25.72 5.15
CA ALA A 513 12.85 24.66 4.97
C ALA A 513 12.21 24.15 6.27
N SER A 514 12.17 24.97 7.33
CA SER A 514 11.36 24.66 8.50
C SER A 514 9.95 25.21 8.33
N CYS A 515 8.94 24.36 8.49
CA CYS A 515 7.54 24.78 8.55
C CYS A 515 7.12 24.91 10.01
N THR A 516 6.39 25.97 10.32
CA THR A 516 5.72 26.14 11.62
C THR A 516 4.28 26.54 11.35
N PHE A 517 3.35 25.79 11.92
CA PHE A 517 1.92 26.01 11.74
C PHE A 517 1.16 25.66 13.01
N GLU A 518 -0.03 26.24 13.13
CA GLU A 518 -0.92 25.98 14.26
C GLU A 518 -1.89 24.86 13.89
N ILE A 519 -2.04 23.90 14.80
CA ILE A 519 -3.11 22.90 14.79
C ILE A 519 -4.07 23.19 15.93
N ASN A 520 -5.31 22.71 15.83
CA ASN A 520 -6.30 22.86 16.88
C ASN A 520 -6.86 21.50 17.28
N LEU A 521 -6.61 21.08 18.52
CA LEU A 521 -7.12 19.82 19.05
C LEU A 521 -8.41 20.06 19.85
N PRO A 522 -9.51 19.35 19.53
CA PRO A 522 -10.82 19.61 20.10
C PRO A 522 -10.97 19.10 21.54
N VAL A 523 -10.13 18.15 21.97
CA VAL A 523 -10.12 17.55 23.31
C VAL A 523 -8.67 17.45 23.83
N GLY A 524 -8.48 17.47 25.14
CA GLY A 524 -7.17 17.18 25.75
C GLY A 524 -7.03 15.69 26.09
N GLY A 525 -5.81 15.23 26.30
CA GLY A 525 -5.51 13.85 26.74
C GLY A 525 -4.48 13.13 25.86
N GLU A 526 -4.43 11.80 25.98
CA GLU A 526 -3.51 10.98 25.20
C GLU A 526 -3.99 10.78 23.76
N TYR A 527 -3.06 10.94 22.82
CA TYR A 527 -3.24 10.71 21.39
C TYR A 527 -2.27 9.64 20.88
N ASN A 528 -2.77 8.78 20.00
CA ASN A 528 -1.92 8.06 19.06
C ASN A 528 -1.58 9.01 17.90
N LEU A 529 -0.35 9.53 17.93
CA LEU A 529 0.20 10.36 16.88
C LEU A 529 0.83 9.51 15.79
N GLU A 530 0.48 9.80 14.55
CA GLU A 530 1.09 9.25 13.35
C GLU A 530 1.62 10.39 12.47
N TYR A 531 2.82 10.27 11.93
CA TYR A 531 3.37 11.24 10.99
C TYR A 531 4.32 10.60 9.99
N THR A 532 4.41 11.19 8.81
CA THR A 532 5.21 10.67 7.69
C THR A 532 6.41 11.55 7.38
N LEU A 533 7.62 10.99 7.37
CA LEU A 533 8.86 11.69 6.99
C LEU A 533 9.81 10.78 6.20
N GLY A 534 10.63 11.39 5.35
CA GLY A 534 11.55 10.65 4.46
C GLY A 534 12.58 9.90 5.29
N ASP A 535 12.91 8.67 4.92
CA ASP A 535 13.85 7.83 5.67
C ASP A 535 15.28 8.37 5.58
N GLN A 536 15.84 8.82 6.71
CA GLN A 536 17.23 9.24 6.79
C GLN A 536 18.18 8.07 7.11
N CYS A 537 17.75 7.06 7.86
CA CYS A 537 18.60 5.94 8.30
C CYS A 537 19.24 5.18 7.13
N SER A 538 18.52 5.07 6.03
CA SER A 538 18.95 4.33 4.84
C SER A 538 19.57 5.21 3.76
N ASN A 539 19.62 6.54 3.95
CA ASN A 539 19.92 7.45 2.86
C ASN A 539 20.59 8.77 3.31
N ASP A 540 21.90 8.89 3.06
CA ASP A 540 22.70 10.09 3.34
C ASP A 540 22.30 11.33 2.50
N TYR A 541 21.43 11.17 1.48
CA TYR A 541 20.85 12.27 0.70
C TYR A 541 19.64 12.92 1.39
N VAL A 542 19.09 12.29 2.43
CA VAL A 542 17.93 12.79 3.18
C VAL A 542 18.43 13.51 4.44
N SER A 543 17.87 14.69 4.68
CA SER A 543 18.17 15.50 5.87
C SER A 543 17.46 14.93 7.08
N VAL A 544 18.10 15.05 8.24
CA VAL A 544 17.42 14.79 9.51
C VAL A 544 16.37 15.88 9.72
N VAL A 545 15.14 15.47 9.98
CA VAL A 545 13.99 16.31 10.27
C VAL A 545 13.47 15.93 11.66
N THR A 546 13.41 16.93 12.53
CA THR A 546 12.84 16.83 13.86
C THR A 546 11.41 17.38 13.85
N LEU A 547 10.44 16.57 14.27
CA LEU A 547 9.08 17.03 14.57
C LEU A 547 9.03 17.55 16.00
N LEU A 548 8.58 18.80 16.17
CA LEU A 548 8.28 19.40 17.46
C LEU A 548 6.81 19.80 17.56
N ILE A 549 6.24 19.64 18.76
CA ILE A 549 4.94 20.20 19.15
C ILE A 549 5.19 21.04 20.40
N ASP A 550 4.79 22.30 20.38
CA ASP A 550 5.02 23.27 21.47
C ASP A 550 6.48 23.37 21.94
N ASN A 551 7.40 23.24 20.99
CA ASN A 551 8.87 23.16 21.18
C ASN A 551 9.38 21.90 21.89
N GLU A 552 8.52 20.95 22.25
CA GLU A 552 8.92 19.63 22.73
C GLU A 552 9.24 18.71 21.56
N THR A 553 10.34 17.94 21.68
CA THR A 553 10.76 17.02 20.62
C THR A 553 9.90 15.77 20.63
N ILE A 554 9.11 15.60 19.58
CA ILE A 554 8.27 14.41 19.41
C ILE A 554 9.08 13.27 18.82
N GLY A 555 9.80 13.51 17.73
CA GLY A 555 10.58 12.47 17.10
C GLY A 555 11.38 12.96 15.90
N LYS A 556 12.21 12.06 15.37
CA LYS A 556 13.12 12.31 14.27
C LYS A 556 13.02 11.20 13.24
N ASN A 557 13.29 11.55 11.98
CA ASN A 557 13.32 10.60 10.88
C ASN A 557 14.64 9.79 10.76
N ASP A 558 15.51 9.87 11.77
CA ASP A 558 16.82 9.20 11.86
C ASP A 558 16.77 7.89 12.68
N SER A 559 15.57 7.32 12.84
CA SER A 559 15.33 6.12 13.66
C SER A 559 14.76 4.95 12.87
N SER A 560 15.21 3.73 13.20
CA SER A 560 14.97 2.51 12.41
C SER A 560 13.65 1.78 12.71
N TYR A 561 12.82 2.28 13.62
CA TYR A 561 11.58 1.61 14.08
C TYR A 561 10.33 1.99 13.28
N ALA A 562 10.47 2.72 12.18
CA ALA A 562 9.36 3.23 11.38
C ALA A 562 8.96 2.27 10.24
N GLU A 563 7.66 2.16 9.99
CA GLU A 563 7.10 1.32 8.94
C GLU A 563 7.39 1.94 7.56
N ASP A 564 7.85 1.13 6.61
CA ASP A 564 8.05 1.56 5.22
C ASP A 564 6.74 1.49 4.44
N ILE A 565 6.26 2.65 4.02
CA ILE A 565 5.03 2.78 3.22
C ILE A 565 5.29 3.02 1.74
N SER A 566 6.56 2.98 1.32
CA SER A 566 6.90 3.09 -0.09
C SER A 566 6.45 1.88 -0.91
N ALA A 567 6.18 0.72 -0.27
CA ALA A 567 5.74 -0.53 -0.91
C ALA A 567 6.64 -0.95 -2.11
N GLY A 568 7.94 -0.64 -2.04
CA GLY A 568 8.90 -0.88 -3.13
C GLY A 568 8.73 0.06 -4.35
N LYS A 569 7.95 1.14 -4.21
CA LYS A 569 7.64 2.14 -5.24
C LYS A 569 8.15 3.53 -4.82
N SER A 570 8.22 4.45 -5.78
CA SER A 570 8.81 5.80 -5.65
C SER A 570 7.95 6.76 -4.83
N TYR A 571 8.50 7.38 -3.77
CA TYR A 571 7.77 8.34 -2.94
C TYR A 571 8.68 9.46 -2.39
N PRO A 572 8.63 10.70 -2.90
CA PRO A 572 8.37 11.11 -4.29
C PRO A 572 9.52 10.75 -5.26
N TRP A 573 10.62 10.19 -4.76
CA TRP A 573 11.79 9.79 -5.56
C TRP A 573 11.96 8.27 -5.56
N GLN A 574 12.56 7.73 -6.62
CA GLN A 574 12.81 6.29 -6.77
C GLN A 574 13.76 5.70 -5.71
N TYR A 575 14.45 6.53 -4.93
CA TYR A 575 15.54 6.11 -4.04
C TYR A 575 15.42 6.63 -2.59
N ILE A 576 14.33 7.33 -2.24
CA ILE A 576 14.09 7.80 -0.86
C ILE A 576 12.82 7.10 -0.37
N PRO A 577 12.91 6.15 0.58
CA PRO A 577 11.73 5.54 1.17
C PRO A 577 10.97 6.54 2.04
N MET A 578 9.66 6.37 2.08
CA MET A 578 8.76 7.14 2.94
C MET A 578 8.39 6.28 4.16
N ARG A 579 8.45 6.85 5.36
CA ARG A 579 8.24 6.11 6.59
C ARG A 579 7.08 6.69 7.40
N ILE A 580 6.29 5.82 8.02
CA ILE A 580 5.33 6.18 9.06
C ILE A 580 5.97 6.01 10.44
N TYR A 581 5.93 7.09 11.22
CA TYR A 581 6.33 7.12 12.62
C TYR A 581 5.10 7.20 13.51
N ARG A 582 5.07 6.41 14.58
CA ARG A 582 3.97 6.36 15.54
C ARG A 582 4.47 6.62 16.95
N LYS A 583 3.74 7.43 17.71
CA LYS A 583 4.08 7.76 19.10
C LYS A 583 2.81 8.07 19.90
N SER A 584 2.78 7.71 21.19
CA SER A 584 1.78 8.29 22.10
C SER A 584 2.26 9.66 22.58
N VAL A 585 1.38 10.66 22.50
CA VAL A 585 1.63 12.03 22.99
C VAL A 585 0.46 12.46 23.85
N THR A 586 0.72 13.18 24.93
CA THR A 586 -0.34 13.81 25.73
C THR A 586 -0.32 15.29 25.42
N LEU A 587 -1.46 15.83 24.99
CA LEU A 587 -1.62 17.22 24.59
C LEU A 587 -2.87 17.79 25.22
N SER A 588 -2.82 19.06 25.61
CA SER A 588 -3.99 19.74 26.14
C SER A 588 -5.02 20.06 25.06
N LYS A 589 -6.23 20.47 25.44
CA LYS A 589 -7.20 21.01 24.49
C LYS A 589 -6.75 22.37 23.95
N GLY A 590 -6.91 22.60 22.65
CA GLY A 590 -6.76 23.91 22.01
C GLY A 590 -5.65 23.98 20.96
N THR A 591 -5.07 25.18 20.82
CA THR A 591 -4.09 25.47 19.77
C THR A 591 -2.69 25.02 20.16
N HIS A 592 -2.05 24.23 19.30
CA HIS A 592 -0.66 23.80 19.45
C HIS A 592 0.18 24.26 18.27
N THR A 593 1.45 24.56 18.53
CA THR A 593 2.41 24.92 17.49
C THR A 593 3.16 23.67 17.03
N VAL A 594 2.94 23.26 15.79
CA VAL A 594 3.72 22.20 15.14
C VAL A 594 4.89 22.83 14.39
N LYS A 595 6.08 22.26 14.55
CA LYS A 595 7.27 22.63 13.79
C LYS A 595 7.97 21.42 13.21
N LEU A 596 8.14 21.41 11.89
CA LEU A 596 9.13 20.56 11.22
C LEU A 596 10.45 21.32 11.15
N GLN A 597 11.43 20.88 11.93
CA GLN A 597 12.76 21.46 11.94
C GLN A 597 13.71 20.58 11.14
N VAL A 598 14.17 21.08 10.00
CA VAL A 598 15.28 20.45 9.28
C VAL A 598 16.56 20.75 10.05
N ASP A 599 17.21 19.71 10.59
CA ASP A 599 18.45 19.85 11.34
C ASP A 599 19.57 20.33 10.39
N ALA A 600 20.52 21.10 10.93
CA ALA A 600 21.53 21.76 10.11
C ALA A 600 22.26 20.75 9.20
N PRO A 601 22.35 21.03 7.88
CA PRO A 601 22.95 20.08 6.96
C PRO A 601 24.39 19.81 7.35
N ILE A 602 24.78 18.53 7.38
CA ILE A 602 26.19 18.16 7.40
C ILE A 602 26.80 18.75 6.13
N ALA A 603 27.95 19.44 6.25
CA ALA A 603 28.61 20.03 5.10
C ALA A 603 29.16 18.93 4.17
N THR A 604 28.33 18.40 3.28
CA THR A 604 28.68 17.41 2.28
C THR A 604 28.62 18.02 0.87
N SER A 605 29.16 17.31 -0.12
CA SER A 605 29.12 17.70 -1.53
C SER A 605 27.77 17.42 -2.22
N GLN A 606 26.75 16.96 -1.48
CA GLN A 606 25.50 16.42 -2.01
C GLN A 606 24.28 17.29 -1.63
N PRO A 607 23.17 17.22 -2.39
CA PRO A 607 21.96 17.98 -2.08
C PRO A 607 21.26 17.44 -0.81
N ASN A 608 20.84 18.35 0.07
CA ASN A 608 20.11 18.02 1.29
C ASN A 608 18.60 17.94 0.99
N LEU A 609 18.07 16.73 0.85
CA LEU A 609 16.67 16.50 0.50
C LEU A 609 15.80 16.27 1.75
N PHE A 610 14.52 16.65 1.71
CA PHE A 610 13.54 16.21 2.71
C PHE A 610 12.18 16.04 2.04
N CYS A 611 11.33 15.19 2.63
CA CYS A 611 9.93 15.05 2.27
C CYS A 611 9.06 14.76 3.49
N ALA A 612 7.82 15.25 3.46
CA ALA A 612 6.80 15.08 4.49
C ALA A 612 5.40 15.09 3.83
N ASP A 613 4.50 14.21 4.27
CA ASP A 613 3.14 14.05 3.71
C ASP A 613 2.08 14.55 4.69
N TYR A 614 1.82 13.82 5.77
CA TYR A 614 0.81 14.18 6.77
C TYR A 614 1.24 14.00 8.23
N LEU A 615 0.41 14.57 9.11
CA LEU A 615 0.41 14.45 10.56
C LEU A 615 -1.02 14.12 11.03
N GLN A 616 -1.22 13.01 11.75
CA GLN A 616 -2.53 12.56 12.22
C GLN A 616 -2.54 12.33 13.74
N PHE A 617 -3.54 12.89 14.41
CA PHE A 617 -3.83 12.71 15.83
C PHE A 617 -5.07 11.85 15.97
N THR A 618 -4.97 10.70 16.62
CA THR A 618 -6.12 9.86 16.97
C THR A 618 -6.25 9.84 18.49
N PRO A 619 -7.29 10.46 19.09
CA PRO A 619 -7.50 10.39 20.54
C PRO A 619 -7.56 8.94 21.00
N LYS A 620 -6.94 8.63 22.14
CA LYS A 620 -7.19 7.35 22.81
C LYS A 620 -8.55 7.42 23.49
N THR A 621 -9.52 6.70 22.94
CA THR A 621 -10.89 6.69 23.46
C THR A 621 -11.12 5.47 24.36
N ALA A 622 -11.81 5.68 25.48
CA ALA A 622 -12.23 4.57 26.33
C ALA A 622 -13.52 3.95 25.79
N SER A 623 -13.52 2.65 25.53
CA SER A 623 -14.71 1.94 25.05
C SER A 623 -15.69 1.65 26.19
N ILE A 624 -16.93 2.10 26.02
CA ILE A 624 -18.07 1.83 26.89
C ILE A 624 -18.98 0.83 26.17
N SER A 625 -19.33 -0.25 26.88
CA SER A 625 -20.22 -1.27 26.32
C SER A 625 -21.29 -1.70 27.31
N GLN A 626 -22.44 -2.15 26.81
CA GLN A 626 -23.48 -2.77 27.67
C GLN A 626 -23.04 -4.12 28.25
N ASN A 627 -21.89 -4.63 27.85
CA ASN A 627 -21.44 -5.98 28.15
C ASN A 627 -20.22 -6.03 29.09
N LYS A 628 -19.69 -4.86 29.49
CA LYS A 628 -18.48 -4.75 30.30
C LYS A 628 -18.55 -3.53 31.22
N VAL A 629 -18.01 -3.67 32.42
CA VAL A 629 -17.72 -2.51 33.28
C VAL A 629 -16.48 -1.76 32.74
N THR A 630 -16.64 -0.47 32.50
CA THR A 630 -15.55 0.44 32.08
C THR A 630 -15.14 1.32 33.26
N THR A 631 -13.86 1.35 33.59
CA THR A 631 -13.29 2.26 34.60
C THR A 631 -12.47 3.32 33.89
N LEU A 632 -12.76 4.59 34.15
CA LEU A 632 -12.01 5.74 33.68
C LEU A 632 -11.24 6.30 34.88
N GLU A 633 -9.94 6.05 34.93
CA GLU A 633 -9.04 6.62 35.93
C GLU A 633 -8.79 8.08 35.54
N PHE A 634 -9.00 9.04 36.45
CA PHE A 634 -8.93 10.45 36.05
C PHE A 634 -7.50 10.90 35.73
N GLU A 635 -6.49 10.32 36.39
CA GLU A 635 -5.09 10.66 36.16
C GLU A 635 -4.62 10.44 34.71
N ASP A 636 -5.27 9.53 33.98
CA ASP A 636 -4.95 9.24 32.56
C ASP A 636 -5.31 10.41 31.63
N TYR A 637 -6.09 11.38 32.13
CA TYR A 637 -6.60 12.51 31.37
C TYR A 637 -6.19 13.87 31.97
N ALA A 638 -5.38 13.87 33.04
CA ALA A 638 -5.15 15.04 33.91
C ALA A 638 -4.18 16.10 33.38
N ASP A 639 -3.49 15.88 32.26
CA ASP A 639 -2.46 16.79 31.74
C ASP A 639 -3.01 18.16 31.27
N ASP A 640 -4.33 18.28 31.04
CA ASP A 640 -5.03 19.55 30.77
C ASP A 640 -4.87 20.60 31.89
N PHE A 641 -4.39 20.21 33.08
CA PHE A 641 -4.38 21.05 34.28
C PHE A 641 -3.02 21.68 34.61
N VAL A 642 -1.94 21.31 33.91
CA VAL A 642 -0.57 21.64 34.33
C VAL A 642 -0.16 23.10 34.06
N ASP A 643 -0.85 23.84 33.18
CA ASP A 643 -0.32 25.14 32.70
C ASP A 643 -1.28 26.35 32.65
N VAL A 644 -2.24 26.46 33.57
CA VAL A 644 -3.11 27.65 33.67
C VAL A 644 -2.54 28.77 34.58
N THR A 645 -1.34 29.28 34.23
CA THR A 645 -0.75 30.64 34.51
C THR A 645 -0.85 31.32 35.91
N PRO A 646 -0.02 32.34 36.25
CA PRO A 646 0.82 32.34 37.43
C PRO A 646 0.38 33.41 38.44
N ASN A 647 -0.53 33.12 39.36
CA ASN A 647 -0.79 34.07 40.46
C ASN A 647 -1.33 33.42 41.75
N VAL A 648 -0.88 32.22 42.05
CA VAL A 648 -1.12 31.58 43.34
C VAL A 648 0.22 31.15 43.94
N LYS A 649 0.48 31.56 45.18
CA LYS A 649 1.60 31.04 45.98
C LYS A 649 1.54 29.51 46.01
N THR A 650 2.46 28.86 45.31
CA THR A 650 2.87 27.45 45.50
C THR A 650 1.71 26.45 45.67
N GLY A 651 0.87 26.26 44.64
CA GLY A 651 0.01 25.08 44.52
C GLY A 651 0.51 24.24 43.35
N THR A 652 1.18 23.12 43.62
CA THR A 652 1.55 22.14 42.59
C THR A 652 0.38 21.16 42.44
N SER A 653 -0.17 20.98 41.24
CA SER A 653 -0.89 19.74 40.93
C SER A 653 0.14 18.61 40.96
N GLN A 654 -0.13 17.56 41.73
CA GLN A 654 0.69 16.35 41.71
C GLN A 654 -0.23 15.20 41.31
N THR A 655 0.03 14.60 40.16
CA THR A 655 -0.26 13.18 39.98
C THR A 655 0.66 12.45 40.95
N SER A 656 0.15 12.05 42.11
CA SER A 656 0.94 11.17 42.97
C SER A 656 1.17 9.87 42.20
N GLY A 657 2.35 9.26 42.29
CA GLY A 657 2.63 7.92 41.73
C GLY A 657 1.85 6.79 42.42
N SER A 658 0.63 7.09 42.87
CA SER A 658 -0.27 6.31 43.71
C SER A 658 -1.68 6.17 43.09
N GLY A 659 -1.90 6.64 41.84
CA GLY A 659 -3.12 6.39 41.06
C GLY A 659 -4.34 7.22 41.45
N TYR A 660 -4.18 8.53 41.64
CA TYR A 660 -5.29 9.47 41.86
C TYR A 660 -4.85 10.92 41.57
N ILE A 661 -5.80 11.82 41.30
CA ILE A 661 -5.53 13.24 41.12
C ILE A 661 -5.63 14.00 42.45
N HIS A 662 -4.62 14.83 42.75
CA HIS A 662 -4.66 15.80 43.85
C HIS A 662 -4.49 17.25 43.36
N PHE A 663 -5.45 18.11 43.70
CA PHE A 663 -5.36 19.55 43.45
C PHE A 663 -5.20 20.34 44.73
N ASP A 664 -4.08 21.07 44.89
CA ASP A 664 -3.93 22.14 45.89
C ASP A 664 -4.35 23.48 45.25
N THR A 665 -5.57 23.95 45.50
CA THR A 665 -6.04 25.23 44.93
C THR A 665 -5.99 26.37 45.94
N ALA A 666 -5.43 27.52 45.52
CA ALA A 666 -5.81 28.81 46.11
C ALA A 666 -6.71 29.58 45.14
N ILE A 667 -7.69 30.29 45.72
CA ILE A 667 -8.66 31.21 45.11
C ILE A 667 -8.66 31.23 43.56
N ARG A 668 -9.35 30.27 42.91
CA ARG A 668 -9.73 30.36 41.49
C ARG A 668 -11.20 30.79 41.37
N THR A 669 -11.49 31.66 40.42
CA THR A 669 -12.83 32.17 40.13
C THR A 669 -13.49 31.51 38.91
N GLU A 670 -12.72 30.84 38.05
CA GLU A 670 -13.22 30.17 36.85
C GLU A 670 -13.28 28.65 37.04
N PRO A 671 -14.38 27.98 36.65
CA PRO A 671 -14.51 26.53 36.71
C PRO A 671 -13.50 25.84 35.79
N VAL A 672 -13.12 24.62 36.14
CA VAL A 672 -12.20 23.80 35.33
C VAL A 672 -12.94 22.57 34.82
N THR A 673 -12.67 22.18 33.58
CA THR A 673 -13.27 21.02 32.93
C THR A 673 -12.20 20.00 32.58
N LEU A 674 -12.44 18.72 32.87
CA LEU A 674 -11.67 17.59 32.37
C LEU A 674 -12.49 16.89 31.27
N ASP A 675 -11.93 16.77 30.07
CA ASP A 675 -12.59 16.19 28.90
C ASP A 675 -12.11 14.74 28.72
N ILE A 676 -13.02 13.76 28.78
CA ILE A 676 -12.69 12.34 28.61
C ILE A 676 -13.36 11.80 27.34
N PRO A 677 -12.59 11.50 26.27
CA PRO A 677 -13.16 10.96 25.05
C PRO A 677 -13.51 9.48 25.22
N VAL A 678 -14.74 9.12 24.86
CA VAL A 678 -15.32 7.77 25.02
C VAL A 678 -16.02 7.30 23.75
N SER A 679 -16.01 6.00 23.51
CA SER A 679 -16.74 5.37 22.41
C SER A 679 -17.79 4.43 22.98
N VAL A 680 -19.06 4.73 22.76
CA VAL A 680 -20.21 3.95 23.28
C VAL A 680 -20.74 3.04 22.18
N ASP A 681 -20.70 1.73 22.41
CA ASP A 681 -21.08 0.73 21.41
C ASP A 681 -22.57 0.75 21.03
N ALA A 682 -23.45 0.97 22.00
CA ALA A 682 -24.89 0.92 21.87
C ALA A 682 -25.57 1.85 22.89
N GLU A 683 -26.58 2.59 22.44
CA GLU A 683 -27.35 3.47 23.31
C GLU A 683 -28.00 2.67 24.46
N GLY A 684 -27.85 3.13 25.70
CA GLY A 684 -28.39 2.42 26.86
C GLY A 684 -28.28 3.17 28.19
N SER A 685 -28.96 2.63 29.20
CA SER A 685 -28.86 3.11 30.58
C SER A 685 -27.66 2.46 31.26
N TYR A 686 -26.81 3.26 31.89
CA TYR A 686 -25.66 2.78 32.65
C TYR A 686 -25.77 3.25 34.10
N ASN A 687 -25.26 2.44 35.01
CA ASN A 687 -25.00 2.82 36.39
C ASN A 687 -23.58 3.36 36.49
N PHE A 688 -23.37 4.38 37.29
CA PHE A 688 -22.09 5.05 37.45
C PHE A 688 -21.69 5.01 38.92
N LYS A 689 -20.40 4.76 39.17
CA LYS A 689 -19.78 4.90 40.50
C LYS A 689 -18.62 5.87 40.40
N TYR A 690 -18.70 6.95 41.16
CA TYR A 690 -17.70 8.01 41.20
C TYR A 690 -17.09 8.10 42.60
N VAL A 691 -15.75 8.06 42.70
CA VAL A 691 -15.03 8.18 43.97
C VAL A 691 -14.25 9.48 44.05
N ALA A 692 -14.56 10.30 45.06
CA ALA A 692 -13.89 11.57 45.29
C ALA A 692 -13.96 12.04 46.74
N SER A 693 -13.21 13.10 47.07
CA SER A 693 -13.24 13.71 48.39
C SER A 693 -14.61 14.33 48.70
N GLY A 694 -15.07 14.15 49.94
CA GLY A 694 -16.41 14.58 50.39
C GLY A 694 -16.61 16.07 50.64
N ASN A 695 -15.61 16.91 50.40
CA ASN A 695 -15.75 18.35 50.61
C ASN A 695 -16.70 18.98 49.56
N SER A 696 -17.22 20.18 49.81
CA SER A 696 -18.12 20.88 48.87
C SER A 696 -17.46 21.31 47.55
N PHE A 697 -16.26 20.79 47.23
CA PHE A 697 -15.36 21.35 46.23
C PHE A 697 -14.79 20.31 45.23
N SER A 698 -15.22 19.04 45.26
CA SER A 698 -14.98 18.01 44.21
C SER A 698 -16.00 18.09 43.06
N VAL A 699 -15.90 17.23 42.02
CA VAL A 699 -16.75 17.29 40.80
C VAL A 699 -18.20 17.52 41.16
N THR A 700 -18.75 18.60 40.60
CA THR A 700 -20.10 19.03 40.91
C THR A 700 -21.08 18.66 39.81
N GLU A 701 -20.60 18.51 38.58
CA GLU A 701 -21.43 18.30 37.38
C GLU A 701 -20.68 17.42 36.35
N LEU A 702 -21.40 16.49 35.71
CA LEU A 702 -20.92 15.73 34.55
C LEU A 702 -21.80 16.06 33.34
N TYR A 703 -21.18 16.41 32.22
CA TYR A 703 -21.86 16.65 30.95
C TYR A 703 -21.41 15.63 29.91
N LEU A 704 -22.30 15.31 28.99
CA LEU A 704 -21.98 14.51 27.82
C LEU A 704 -21.99 15.44 26.62
N ASP A 705 -20.88 15.52 25.90
CA ASP A 705 -20.62 16.47 24.84
C ASP A 705 -20.98 17.92 25.27
N ASP A 706 -21.34 18.77 24.32
CA ASP A 706 -21.74 20.17 24.58
C ASP A 706 -23.19 20.31 25.10
N ALA A 707 -23.72 19.31 25.82
CA ALA A 707 -25.08 19.37 26.34
C ALA A 707 -25.29 20.57 27.30
N GLU A 708 -26.42 21.28 27.17
CA GLU A 708 -26.73 22.44 28.03
C GLU A 708 -26.98 22.06 29.50
N THR A 709 -27.36 20.80 29.76
CA THR A 709 -27.68 20.29 31.10
C THR A 709 -26.79 19.11 31.46
N PRO A 710 -26.24 19.07 32.69
CA PRO A 710 -25.45 17.93 33.12
C PRO A 710 -26.32 16.69 33.30
N PHE A 711 -25.78 15.52 32.93
CA PHE A 711 -26.46 14.24 33.19
C PHE A 711 -26.29 13.79 34.64
N TRP A 712 -25.39 14.42 35.39
CA TRP A 712 -25.25 14.21 36.83
C TRP A 712 -24.84 15.48 37.57
N THR A 713 -25.41 15.72 38.75
CA THR A 713 -24.96 16.77 39.68
C THR A 713 -24.79 16.25 41.10
N LYS A 714 -23.86 16.87 41.82
CA LYS A 714 -23.57 16.54 43.22
C LYS A 714 -24.63 17.04 44.20
N GLU A 715 -25.24 18.20 43.97
CA GLU A 715 -26.28 18.76 44.86
C GLU A 715 -27.51 17.85 44.99
N GLY A 716 -27.74 16.96 44.03
CA GLY A 716 -28.83 15.97 44.05
C GLY A 716 -28.48 14.61 44.67
N ASN A 717 -27.22 14.34 45.02
CA ASN A 717 -26.75 12.99 45.38
C ASN A 717 -26.02 12.95 46.72
N ASN A 718 -26.53 12.13 47.65
CA ASN A 718 -25.92 11.91 48.96
C ASN A 718 -24.84 10.82 48.85
N GLY A 719 -23.59 11.22 48.60
CA GLY A 719 -22.47 10.28 48.61
C GLY A 719 -22.33 9.52 49.93
N VAL A 720 -21.83 8.30 49.88
CA VAL A 720 -21.59 7.43 51.04
C VAL A 720 -20.12 7.49 51.43
N ALA A 721 -19.82 7.76 52.71
CA ALA A 721 -18.45 7.73 53.22
C ALA A 721 -17.92 6.29 53.31
N LEU A 722 -16.76 6.02 52.73
CA LEU A 722 -16.16 4.68 52.63
C LEU A 722 -15.37 4.26 53.89
N GLU A 723 -15.86 4.59 55.08
CA GLU A 723 -15.12 4.47 56.35
C GLU A 723 -14.64 3.04 56.66
N SER A 724 -15.41 2.02 56.22
CA SER A 724 -15.08 0.60 56.42
C SER A 724 -13.88 0.10 55.63
N GLU A 725 -13.39 0.88 54.67
CA GLU A 725 -12.34 0.48 53.73
C GLU A 725 -10.95 1.03 54.11
N LYS A 726 -10.82 1.66 55.28
CA LYS A 726 -9.53 2.15 55.77
C LYS A 726 -8.58 1.01 56.10
N ILE A 727 -7.32 1.18 55.69
CA ILE A 727 -6.19 0.33 56.09
C ILE A 727 -5.17 1.23 56.80
N ASP A 728 -4.68 0.81 57.98
CA ASP A 728 -3.75 1.59 58.81
C ASP A 728 -4.18 3.05 59.05
N ASN A 729 -5.49 3.26 59.17
CA ASN A 729 -6.13 4.56 59.40
C ASN A 729 -6.00 5.55 58.22
N LYS A 730 -5.61 5.07 57.04
CA LYS A 730 -5.59 5.82 55.79
C LYS A 730 -6.76 5.43 54.88
N TRP A 731 -7.19 6.38 54.06
CA TRP A 731 -8.13 6.15 52.96
C TRP A 731 -7.40 5.47 51.81
N THR A 732 -7.83 4.27 51.45
CA THR A 732 -7.21 3.40 50.43
C THR A 732 -7.14 4.05 49.05
N TYR A 733 -8.17 4.79 48.65
CA TYR A 733 -8.28 5.45 47.35
C TYR A 733 -7.36 6.66 47.16
N PHE A 734 -6.92 7.32 48.24
CA PHE A 734 -6.15 8.57 48.16
C PHE A 734 -4.83 8.51 48.96
N ASP A 735 -4.48 7.32 49.48
CA ASP A 735 -3.36 7.07 50.42
C ASP A 735 -3.12 8.16 51.50
N GLN A 736 -4.19 8.71 52.07
CA GLN A 736 -4.10 9.87 52.97
C GLN A 736 -5.04 9.77 54.18
N THR A 737 -4.86 10.67 55.16
CA THR A 737 -5.59 10.65 56.45
C THR A 737 -6.58 11.80 56.65
N TRP A 738 -6.56 12.83 55.79
CA TRP A 738 -7.18 14.13 56.06
C TRP A 738 -8.40 14.46 55.19
N HIS A 739 -8.61 13.76 54.07
CA HIS A 739 -9.85 13.83 53.28
C HIS A 739 -10.57 12.50 53.23
N GLN A 740 -11.84 12.52 53.62
CA GLN A 740 -12.72 11.36 53.52
C GLN A 740 -13.05 11.05 52.07
N ALA A 741 -12.96 9.77 51.69
CA ALA A 741 -13.41 9.27 50.41
C ALA A 741 -14.92 9.01 50.44
N TYR A 742 -15.62 9.55 49.44
CA TYR A 742 -17.05 9.35 49.23
C TYR A 742 -17.27 8.69 47.88
N GLN A 743 -18.17 7.72 47.87
CA GLN A 743 -18.71 7.13 46.65
C GLN A 743 -20.06 7.78 46.33
N TYR A 744 -20.23 8.15 45.07
CA TYR A 744 -21.50 8.64 44.53
C TYR A 744 -21.97 7.66 43.46
N ASP A 745 -23.16 7.09 43.68
CA ASP A 745 -23.81 6.17 42.77
C ASP A 745 -24.98 6.87 42.07
N PHE A 746 -25.08 6.72 40.76
CA PHE A 746 -26.17 7.29 39.97
C PHE A 746 -26.37 6.49 38.68
N SER A 747 -27.42 6.80 37.91
CA SER A 747 -27.67 6.18 36.61
C SER A 747 -27.91 7.25 35.56
N ALA A 748 -27.45 7.03 34.34
CA ALA A 748 -27.69 7.91 33.19
C ALA A 748 -27.73 7.11 31.88
N THR A 749 -28.44 7.64 30.89
CA THR A 749 -28.48 7.07 29.54
C THR A 749 -27.38 7.68 28.69
N LEU A 750 -26.56 6.84 28.05
CA LEU A 750 -25.57 7.27 27.07
C LEU A 750 -26.04 6.88 25.64
N PRO A 751 -25.98 7.79 24.66
CA PRO A 751 -26.15 7.49 23.23
C PRO A 751 -24.97 6.67 22.69
N SER A 752 -25.20 5.94 21.58
CA SER A 752 -24.12 5.23 20.85
C SER A 752 -23.31 6.19 19.99
N GLY A 753 -22.01 5.96 19.88
CA GLY A 753 -21.09 6.75 19.07
C GLY A 753 -19.87 7.23 19.83
N GLU A 754 -19.08 8.08 19.18
CA GLU A 754 -17.98 8.79 19.83
C GLU A 754 -18.52 10.01 20.58
N HIS A 755 -18.17 10.15 21.85
CA HIS A 755 -18.63 11.19 22.76
C HIS A 755 -17.48 11.71 23.63
N THR A 756 -17.69 12.83 24.31
CA THR A 756 -16.79 13.36 25.35
C THR A 756 -17.55 13.51 26.65
N ILE A 757 -17.05 12.93 27.75
CA ILE A 757 -17.57 13.19 29.09
C ILE A 757 -16.81 14.38 29.67
N HIS A 758 -17.51 15.47 29.94
CA HIS A 758 -16.94 16.67 30.55
C HIS A 758 -17.20 16.68 32.06
N LEU A 759 -16.13 16.70 32.85
CA LEU A 759 -16.18 16.78 34.30
C LEU A 759 -15.92 18.21 34.75
N LYS A 760 -16.92 18.87 35.36
CA LYS A 760 -16.79 20.27 35.76
C LYS A 760 -16.56 20.41 37.27
N LEU A 761 -15.49 21.14 37.60
CA LEU A 761 -15.05 21.46 38.96
C LEU A 761 -15.39 22.92 39.28
N LEU A 762 -16.23 23.17 40.28
CA LEU A 762 -16.54 24.52 40.75
C LEU A 762 -15.50 25.03 41.76
N THR A 763 -14.85 26.15 41.46
CA THR A 763 -13.97 26.87 42.40
C THR A 763 -14.68 28.07 43.02
N ARG A 764 -14.39 28.36 44.29
CA ARG A 764 -15.16 29.22 45.21
C ARG A 764 -15.24 30.73 44.81
N PRO A 765 -16.34 31.45 45.12
CA PRO A 765 -16.35 32.92 45.18
C PRO A 765 -15.55 33.47 46.38
N ALA A 766 -14.79 34.54 46.16
CA ALA A 766 -13.85 35.13 47.11
C ALA A 766 -14.51 35.83 48.32
N GLU A 767 -14.97 35.10 49.35
CA GLU A 767 -15.31 35.74 50.64
C GLU A 767 -14.80 34.94 51.87
N ASN A 768 -13.64 35.34 52.38
CA ASN A 768 -13.16 35.21 53.77
C ASN A 768 -12.88 33.82 54.38
N SER A 769 -12.09 32.93 53.76
CA SER A 769 -11.34 31.92 54.55
C SER A 769 -9.93 31.66 54.06
N GLN A 770 -8.96 31.70 54.99
CA GLN A 770 -7.53 31.46 54.80
C GLN A 770 -7.17 29.95 54.73
N ARG A 771 -7.89 29.12 53.98
CA ARG A 771 -7.52 27.70 53.84
C ARG A 771 -7.46 27.28 52.38
N ASP A 772 -6.42 26.54 52.05
CA ASP A 772 -6.22 25.85 50.77
C ASP A 772 -7.36 24.83 50.58
N VAL A 773 -7.87 24.72 49.35
CA VAL A 773 -8.92 23.75 48.99
C VAL A 773 -8.25 22.63 48.22
N CYS A 774 -8.26 21.44 48.84
CA CYS A 774 -7.65 20.24 48.30
C CYS A 774 -8.74 19.32 47.72
N ILE A 775 -8.62 18.93 46.45
CA ILE A 775 -9.57 18.02 45.76
C ILE A 775 -8.84 16.72 45.47
N CYS A 776 -9.46 15.58 45.81
CA CYS A 776 -8.93 14.26 45.49
C CYS A 776 -9.98 13.46 44.74
N MET A 777 -9.59 12.83 43.65
CA MET A 777 -10.47 12.06 42.77
C MET A 777 -9.70 10.86 42.23
N ASP A 778 -10.41 9.73 42.09
CA ASP A 778 -9.83 8.44 41.69
C ASP A 778 -10.38 8.05 40.30
N TYR A 779 -11.59 7.48 40.24
CA TYR A 779 -12.20 7.05 38.98
C TYR A 779 -13.66 7.45 38.79
N LEU A 780 -14.10 7.29 37.53
CA LEU A 780 -15.49 7.09 37.11
C LEU A 780 -15.67 5.68 36.55
N LYS A 781 -16.45 4.83 37.24
CA LYS A 781 -16.87 3.52 36.74
C LYS A 781 -18.22 3.64 36.05
N ILE A 782 -18.36 2.97 34.92
CA ILE A 782 -19.55 2.89 34.08
C ILE A 782 -19.92 1.42 33.98
N ILE A 783 -21.12 1.09 34.45
CA ILE A 783 -21.57 -0.26 34.76
C ILE A 783 -22.86 -0.53 33.98
N PRO A 784 -22.97 -1.65 33.26
CA PRO A 784 -24.21 -2.04 32.59
C PRO A 784 -25.41 -2.19 33.56
N PRO A 785 -26.65 -2.01 33.07
CA PRO A 785 -27.85 -1.98 33.92
C PRO A 785 -28.31 -3.37 34.38
N GLU A 786 -27.97 -4.44 33.65
CA GLU A 786 -28.36 -5.82 33.95
C GLU A 786 -27.11 -6.68 34.23
N MET A 787 -26.59 -6.64 35.46
CA MET A 787 -25.59 -7.62 35.90
C MET A 787 -26.25 -8.87 36.47
N LEU A 788 -25.70 -10.04 36.14
CA LEU A 788 -26.16 -11.29 36.73
C LEU A 788 -25.69 -11.41 38.17
N ALA A 789 -26.62 -11.56 39.11
CA ALA A 789 -26.32 -11.72 40.52
C ALA A 789 -26.04 -13.20 40.86
N ILE A 790 -24.81 -13.52 41.28
CA ILE A 790 -24.49 -14.80 41.90
C ILE A 790 -25.03 -14.78 43.34
N LYS A 791 -26.07 -15.57 43.55
CA LYS A 791 -26.86 -15.56 44.80
C LYS A 791 -26.24 -16.42 45.88
N LYS A 792 -26.32 -15.96 47.13
CA LYS A 792 -25.81 -16.74 48.29
C LYS A 792 -26.66 -17.95 48.67
N ASP A 793 -27.95 -17.96 48.30
CA ASP A 793 -28.97 -18.91 48.79
C ASP A 793 -29.64 -19.72 47.66
N ALA A 794 -29.17 -19.59 46.41
CA ALA A 794 -29.72 -20.32 45.28
C ALA A 794 -28.68 -20.52 44.18
N ALA A 795 -28.81 -21.60 43.42
CA ALA A 795 -28.04 -21.81 42.21
C ALA A 795 -28.29 -20.68 41.20
N THR A 796 -27.22 -20.19 40.58
CA THR A 796 -27.27 -19.17 39.54
C THR A 796 -26.66 -19.77 38.28
N ARG A 797 -27.48 -19.98 37.26
CA ARG A 797 -27.08 -20.54 35.97
C ARG A 797 -26.95 -19.45 34.92
N ILE A 798 -25.86 -19.51 34.17
CA ILE A 798 -25.53 -18.72 32.99
C ILE A 798 -25.73 -19.64 31.79
N GLU A 799 -26.70 -19.33 30.95
CA GLU A 799 -26.86 -19.98 29.65
C GLU A 799 -26.01 -19.21 28.63
N PHE A 800 -25.03 -19.86 28.00
CA PHE A 800 -24.09 -19.15 27.12
C PHE A 800 -24.77 -18.57 25.87
N GLU A 801 -25.87 -19.17 25.42
CA GLU A 801 -26.65 -18.66 24.31
C GLU A 801 -27.29 -17.29 24.57
N ASP A 802 -27.56 -16.95 25.83
CA ASP A 802 -28.13 -15.64 26.20
C ASP A 802 -27.09 -14.51 26.00
N TYR A 803 -25.81 -14.86 25.95
CA TYR A 803 -24.68 -13.95 25.76
C TYR A 803 -24.05 -14.07 24.36
N GLN A 804 -24.75 -14.67 23.38
CA GLN A 804 -24.26 -14.85 22.00
C GLN A 804 -23.63 -13.58 21.40
N LYS A 805 -24.25 -12.41 21.66
CA LYS A 805 -23.79 -11.12 21.11
C LYS A 805 -22.50 -10.60 21.73
N ASN A 806 -22.12 -11.12 22.90
CA ASN A 806 -20.91 -10.74 23.61
C ASN A 806 -19.70 -11.56 23.12
N PHE A 807 -19.92 -12.39 22.11
CA PHE A 807 -18.96 -13.34 21.58
C PHE A 807 -18.70 -13.06 20.10
N SER A 808 -17.45 -12.76 19.76
CA SER A 808 -16.99 -12.62 18.38
C SER A 808 -15.57 -13.14 18.25
N ILE A 809 -15.30 -13.91 17.20
CA ILE A 809 -13.95 -14.38 16.87
C ILE A 809 -13.42 -13.54 15.72
N LEU A 810 -12.30 -12.83 15.94
CA LEU A 810 -11.63 -12.07 14.90
C LEU A 810 -10.96 -13.03 13.92
N GLN A 811 -11.19 -12.80 12.63
CA GLN A 811 -10.62 -13.58 11.56
C GLN A 811 -9.38 -12.90 10.96
N ASN A 812 -8.48 -13.67 10.33
CA ASN A 812 -7.24 -13.23 9.70
C ASN A 812 -7.47 -12.23 8.54
N ASP A 813 -8.68 -12.23 7.96
CA ASP A 813 -9.11 -11.28 6.93
C ASP A 813 -9.73 -9.99 7.50
N GLY A 814 -9.72 -9.84 8.83
CA GLY A 814 -10.29 -8.70 9.55
C GLY A 814 -11.80 -8.80 9.81
N SER A 815 -12.49 -9.85 9.31
CA SER A 815 -13.91 -10.08 9.61
C SER A 815 -14.10 -10.62 11.03
N THR A 816 -15.31 -10.50 11.58
CA THR A 816 -15.67 -11.10 12.88
C THR A 816 -16.77 -12.15 12.70
N HIS A 817 -16.64 -13.28 13.40
CA HIS A 817 -17.62 -14.36 13.37
C HIS A 817 -18.30 -14.53 14.72
N THR A 818 -19.63 -14.42 14.75
CA THR A 818 -20.46 -14.63 15.94
C THR A 818 -20.96 -16.09 15.98
N PRO A 819 -20.91 -16.77 17.15
CA PRO A 819 -21.43 -18.12 17.27
C PRO A 819 -22.90 -18.27 16.94
N ASN A 820 -23.29 -19.46 16.48
CA ASN A 820 -24.69 -19.80 16.22
C ASN A 820 -25.34 -20.39 17.46
N ILE A 821 -26.63 -20.10 17.68
CA ILE A 821 -27.44 -20.84 18.65
C ILE A 821 -27.98 -22.09 17.95
N SER A 822 -27.64 -23.26 18.49
CA SER A 822 -28.13 -24.55 18.03
C SER A 822 -29.06 -25.17 19.07
N SER A 823 -29.84 -26.18 18.67
CA SER A 823 -30.82 -26.83 19.56
C SER A 823 -30.69 -28.33 19.57
N THR A 824 -30.72 -28.92 20.76
CA THR A 824 -30.84 -30.36 21.01
C THR A 824 -31.70 -30.55 22.24
N THR A 825 -32.40 -31.68 22.36
CA THR A 825 -33.24 -31.93 23.53
C THR A 825 -32.45 -32.29 24.80
N ARG A 826 -31.10 -32.38 24.73
CA ARG A 826 -30.25 -32.82 25.84
C ARG A 826 -29.52 -31.66 26.53
N CYS A 827 -29.31 -30.53 25.84
CA CYS A 827 -28.68 -29.35 26.44
C CYS A 827 -29.61 -28.63 27.43
N SER A 828 -29.03 -27.78 28.29
CA SER A 828 -29.79 -26.90 29.16
C SER A 828 -30.72 -26.02 28.32
N ASN A 829 -31.97 -25.88 28.75
CA ASN A 829 -33.05 -25.21 27.99
C ASN A 829 -33.23 -25.64 26.52
N GLY A 830 -32.66 -26.77 26.13
CA GLY A 830 -32.71 -27.31 24.78
C GLY A 830 -31.85 -26.57 23.75
N LYS A 831 -30.91 -25.72 24.17
CA LYS A 831 -30.07 -24.88 23.30
C LYS A 831 -28.60 -24.93 23.72
N TYR A 832 -27.72 -24.57 22.80
CA TYR A 832 -26.30 -24.36 23.09
C TYR A 832 -25.70 -23.38 22.09
N LEU A 833 -24.63 -22.70 22.50
CA LEU A 833 -23.84 -21.82 21.66
C LEU A 833 -22.79 -22.63 20.91
N GLY A 834 -22.72 -22.50 19.58
CA GLY A 834 -21.86 -23.34 18.74
C GLY A 834 -21.22 -22.64 17.54
N ILE A 835 -19.92 -22.89 17.33
CA ILE A 835 -19.22 -22.62 16.07
C ILE A 835 -18.49 -23.88 15.60
N ASP A 836 -18.70 -24.19 14.32
CA ASP A 836 -17.87 -25.10 13.54
C ASP A 836 -17.04 -24.28 12.57
N SER A 837 -15.73 -24.16 12.77
CA SER A 837 -14.89 -23.54 11.73
C SER A 837 -14.65 -24.56 10.62
N THR A 838 -15.11 -24.27 9.41
CA THR A 838 -14.43 -24.75 8.21
C THR A 838 -13.41 -23.70 7.82
N ASP A 839 -12.14 -24.08 7.87
CA ASP A 839 -10.94 -23.32 7.46
C ASP A 839 -10.37 -22.27 8.44
N ASN A 840 -9.04 -22.20 8.43
CA ASN A 840 -8.07 -21.65 9.37
C ASN A 840 -8.15 -20.12 9.63
N LEU A 841 -9.25 -19.62 10.19
CA LEU A 841 -9.55 -18.20 10.09
C LEU A 841 -9.27 -17.34 11.34
N ALA A 842 -9.10 -17.84 12.57
CA ALA A 842 -8.89 -16.95 13.74
C ALA A 842 -7.52 -16.20 13.72
N ALA A 843 -7.54 -14.90 14.05
CA ALA A 843 -6.36 -14.00 14.01
C ALA A 843 -5.46 -14.09 15.25
N ASN A 844 -6.03 -14.45 16.40
CA ASN A 844 -5.33 -14.42 17.69
C ASN A 844 -5.06 -15.84 18.22
N ASP A 845 -3.99 -15.98 19.02
CA ASP A 845 -3.66 -17.24 19.72
C ASP A 845 -4.71 -17.63 20.77
N TYR A 846 -5.46 -16.65 21.26
CA TYR A 846 -6.59 -16.83 22.14
C TYR A 846 -7.62 -15.72 21.93
N GLU A 847 -8.89 -16.03 22.18
CA GLU A 847 -9.97 -15.05 22.25
C GLU A 847 -10.48 -14.95 23.69
N THR A 848 -10.94 -13.76 24.09
CA THR A 848 -11.58 -13.57 25.40
C THR A 848 -12.97 -12.99 25.26
N PHE A 849 -13.89 -13.47 26.09
CA PHE A 849 -15.18 -12.83 26.29
C PHE A 849 -15.46 -12.64 27.77
N ILE A 850 -16.27 -11.63 28.07
CA ILE A 850 -16.51 -11.17 29.43
C ILE A 850 -17.99 -11.29 29.75
N ILE A 851 -18.31 -11.88 30.90
CA ILE A 851 -19.65 -11.86 31.48
C ILE A 851 -19.59 -11.04 32.78
N PRO A 852 -20.28 -9.89 32.85
CA PRO A 852 -20.32 -9.08 34.07
C PRO A 852 -21.24 -9.73 35.10
N ILE A 853 -20.76 -9.86 36.34
CA ILE A 853 -21.48 -10.47 37.45
C ILE A 853 -21.40 -9.60 38.70
N THR A 854 -22.39 -9.73 39.58
CA THR A 854 -22.30 -9.27 40.97
C THR A 854 -22.36 -10.47 41.89
N VAL A 855 -21.37 -10.63 42.76
CA VAL A 855 -21.36 -11.65 43.80
C VAL A 855 -21.94 -11.03 45.07
N GLU A 856 -23.10 -11.51 45.51
CA GLU A 856 -23.79 -10.95 46.67
C GLU A 856 -22.98 -11.08 47.97
N GLN A 857 -22.27 -12.19 48.13
CA GLN A 857 -21.49 -12.49 49.32
C GLN A 857 -20.25 -13.32 49.00
N ALA A 858 -19.13 -12.98 49.65
CA ALA A 858 -17.89 -13.71 49.54
C ALA A 858 -18.01 -15.09 50.21
N ASP A 859 -17.89 -16.17 49.44
CA ASP A 859 -18.00 -17.56 49.93
C ASP A 859 -17.43 -18.57 48.91
N ASN A 860 -17.41 -19.86 49.27
CA ASN A 860 -17.18 -20.95 48.32
C ASN A 860 -18.47 -21.32 47.59
N TYR A 861 -18.36 -21.50 46.28
CA TYR A 861 -19.42 -21.92 45.38
C TYR A 861 -18.98 -23.16 44.63
N ASP A 862 -19.85 -24.16 44.55
CA ASP A 862 -19.69 -25.27 43.63
C ASP A 862 -19.98 -24.76 42.20
N ILE A 863 -19.11 -25.13 41.27
CA ILE A 863 -19.23 -24.76 39.86
C ILE A 863 -19.47 -25.99 39.01
N GLU A 864 -20.38 -25.86 38.07
CA GLU A 864 -20.57 -26.82 36.98
C GLU A 864 -20.62 -26.09 35.64
N TYR A 865 -19.87 -26.55 34.65
CA TYR A 865 -20.01 -26.06 33.28
C TYR A 865 -19.85 -27.16 32.25
N VAL A 866 -20.48 -26.97 31.08
CA VAL A 866 -20.53 -27.97 30.03
C VAL A 866 -20.04 -27.40 28.70
N ILE A 867 -18.97 -28.02 28.18
CA ILE A 867 -18.29 -27.62 26.96
C ILE A 867 -17.92 -28.84 26.12
N ASN A 868 -17.50 -28.67 24.87
CA ASN A 868 -17.01 -29.78 24.06
C ASN A 868 -15.53 -30.11 24.29
N ASP A 869 -15.16 -31.38 24.17
CA ASP A 869 -13.75 -31.80 24.21
C ASP A 869 -13.26 -32.22 22.83
N ASN A 870 -12.25 -31.52 22.28
CA ASN A 870 -11.19 -31.98 21.34
C ASN A 870 -10.56 -30.94 20.38
N PHE A 871 -10.77 -29.62 20.50
CA PHE A 871 -10.14 -28.67 19.54
C PHE A 871 -9.60 -27.34 20.12
N SER A 872 -10.15 -26.87 21.25
CA SER A 872 -9.67 -25.67 21.98
C SER A 872 -9.49 -25.99 23.47
N SER A 873 -8.59 -25.28 24.16
CA SER A 873 -8.54 -25.24 25.64
C SER A 873 -9.33 -24.04 26.16
N TYR A 874 -9.87 -24.18 27.36
CA TYR A 874 -10.76 -23.19 27.98
C TYR A 874 -10.31 -22.93 29.40
N ASP A 875 -10.12 -21.65 29.70
CA ASP A 875 -9.88 -21.18 31.07
C ASP A 875 -10.90 -20.10 31.43
N ILE A 876 -11.32 -20.09 32.69
CA ILE A 876 -12.28 -19.12 33.23
C ILE A 876 -11.57 -18.36 34.34
N PHE A 877 -11.51 -17.04 34.26
CA PHE A 877 -10.80 -16.18 35.21
C PHE A 877 -11.74 -15.16 35.86
N LEU A 878 -11.37 -14.69 37.05
CA LEU A 878 -12.01 -13.54 37.70
C LEU A 878 -11.07 -12.33 37.71
N ASN A 879 -11.53 -11.17 37.23
CA ASN A 879 -10.69 -9.97 37.07
C ASN A 879 -10.14 -9.39 38.38
N SER A 880 -10.87 -9.49 39.49
CA SER A 880 -10.56 -8.84 40.77
C SER A 880 -9.56 -9.58 41.65
N ILE A 881 -9.17 -10.81 41.29
CA ILE A 881 -8.18 -11.62 42.05
C ILE A 881 -6.95 -11.89 41.16
N ASN A 882 -6.38 -10.85 40.55
CA ASN A 882 -5.17 -10.95 39.72
C ASN A 882 -5.21 -12.10 38.67
N GLY A 883 -6.39 -12.41 38.11
CA GLY A 883 -6.53 -13.48 37.11
C GLY A 883 -6.45 -14.91 37.69
N LEU A 884 -7.03 -15.17 38.86
CA LEU A 884 -7.19 -16.53 39.36
C LEU A 884 -8.03 -17.37 38.39
N CYS A 885 -7.48 -18.50 37.92
CA CYS A 885 -8.18 -19.44 37.05
C CYS A 885 -9.12 -20.37 37.84
N LEU A 886 -10.43 -20.22 37.60
CA LEU A 886 -11.53 -20.96 38.22
C LEU A 886 -11.66 -22.40 37.70
N SER A 887 -11.10 -22.70 36.52
CA SER A 887 -11.07 -24.06 35.96
C SER A 887 -10.04 -24.97 36.65
N ASN A 888 -9.22 -24.44 37.57
CA ASN A 888 -8.26 -25.25 38.32
C ASN A 888 -8.94 -26.19 39.32
N ASN A 889 -8.48 -27.44 39.38
CA ASN A 889 -8.99 -28.49 40.28
C ASN A 889 -10.44 -28.92 40.06
N VAL A 890 -11.01 -28.68 38.87
CA VAL A 890 -12.30 -29.28 38.49
C VAL A 890 -12.09 -30.73 38.05
N THR A 891 -13.03 -31.59 38.41
CA THR A 891 -13.16 -32.95 37.89
C THR A 891 -13.95 -32.94 36.59
N THR A 892 -13.58 -33.81 35.64
CA THR A 892 -14.21 -33.84 34.32
C THR A 892 -14.76 -35.21 33.97
N TYR A 893 -15.91 -35.25 33.29
CA TYR A 893 -16.44 -36.45 32.66
C TYR A 893 -17.11 -36.13 31.32
N ALA A 894 -17.00 -37.03 30.34
CA ALA A 894 -17.53 -36.83 28.99
C ALA A 894 -18.78 -37.69 28.72
N ASP A 895 -19.80 -37.08 28.11
CA ASP A 895 -20.95 -37.77 27.53
C ASP A 895 -20.62 -38.22 26.11
N THR A 896 -20.37 -39.52 25.99
CA THR A 896 -19.93 -40.15 24.74
C THR A 896 -21.06 -40.85 23.97
N GLU A 897 -22.32 -40.61 24.36
CA GLU A 897 -23.48 -41.23 23.74
C GLU A 897 -23.69 -40.75 22.29
N LYS A 898 -23.78 -41.70 21.34
CA LYS A 898 -23.95 -41.41 19.91
C LYS A 898 -25.29 -41.90 19.35
N ASP A 899 -25.83 -41.15 18.39
CA ASP A 899 -27.00 -41.55 17.62
C ASP A 899 -26.67 -42.57 16.52
N SER A 900 -27.70 -42.99 15.76
CA SER A 900 -27.56 -43.95 14.66
C SER A 900 -26.71 -43.43 13.49
N ASP A 901 -26.51 -42.11 13.37
CA ASP A 901 -25.69 -41.47 12.34
C ASP A 901 -24.25 -41.21 12.83
N GLY A 902 -23.91 -41.68 14.03
CA GLY A 902 -22.59 -41.58 14.64
C GLY A 902 -22.27 -40.22 15.28
N LYS A 903 -23.27 -39.35 15.48
CA LYS A 903 -23.13 -38.04 16.14
C LYS A 903 -23.28 -38.17 17.65
N TYR A 904 -22.48 -37.42 18.40
CA TYR A 904 -22.70 -37.23 19.84
C TYR A 904 -24.03 -36.53 20.07
N THR A 905 -24.87 -37.16 20.88
CA THR A 905 -26.28 -36.78 21.04
C THR A 905 -26.48 -35.51 21.87
N TYR A 906 -25.51 -35.12 22.72
CA TYR A 906 -25.62 -33.92 23.55
C TYR A 906 -25.59 -32.64 22.69
N PHE A 907 -24.50 -32.40 21.95
CA PHE A 907 -24.37 -31.25 21.04
C PHE A 907 -24.75 -31.57 19.58
N ASN A 908 -25.36 -32.73 19.30
CA ASN A 908 -25.70 -33.17 17.92
C ASN A 908 -24.50 -33.03 16.94
N SER A 909 -23.28 -33.31 17.40
CA SER A 909 -22.02 -33.05 16.69
C SER A 909 -21.33 -34.35 16.27
N LYS A 910 -20.65 -34.35 15.11
CA LYS A 910 -19.82 -35.49 14.67
C LYS A 910 -18.42 -35.48 15.29
N TRP A 911 -18.01 -34.37 15.89
CA TRP A 911 -16.60 -34.07 16.13
C TRP A 911 -16.17 -34.30 17.58
N ALA A 912 -16.98 -33.87 18.55
CA ALA A 912 -16.61 -33.88 19.97
C ALA A 912 -17.79 -34.25 20.89
N PRO A 913 -17.57 -35.05 21.95
CA PRO A 913 -18.55 -35.23 23.02
C PRO A 913 -18.69 -33.96 23.87
N ALA A 914 -19.78 -33.88 24.62
CA ALA A 914 -19.90 -32.89 25.70
C ALA A 914 -19.10 -33.36 26.93
N THR A 915 -18.44 -32.44 27.60
CA THR A 915 -17.65 -32.67 28.81
C THR A 915 -18.15 -31.74 29.90
N PHE A 916 -18.45 -32.34 31.04
CA PHE A 916 -18.92 -31.68 32.24
C PHE A 916 -17.74 -31.46 33.16
N HIS A 917 -17.63 -30.24 33.67
CA HIS A 917 -16.57 -29.82 34.56
C HIS A 917 -17.17 -29.42 35.90
N ASN A 918 -16.73 -30.05 36.99
CA ASN A 918 -17.31 -29.91 38.32
C ASN A 918 -16.23 -29.61 39.37
N GLY A 919 -16.39 -28.57 40.18
CA GLY A 919 -15.45 -28.24 41.26
C GLY A 919 -16.02 -27.23 42.27
N THR A 920 -15.17 -26.74 43.17
CA THR A 920 -15.54 -25.72 44.16
C THR A 920 -14.54 -24.56 44.09
N VAL A 921 -15.02 -23.31 44.02
CA VAL A 921 -14.21 -22.10 43.91
C VAL A 921 -14.63 -21.04 44.92
N PHE A 922 -13.69 -20.23 45.39
CA PHE A 922 -14.00 -19.08 46.26
C PHE A 922 -14.26 -17.83 45.40
N LEU A 923 -15.38 -17.14 45.64
CA LEU A 923 -15.72 -15.88 45.00
C LEU A 923 -15.72 -14.74 46.03
N PRO A 924 -15.12 -13.57 45.75
CA PRO A 924 -15.19 -12.38 46.60
C PRO A 924 -16.50 -11.62 46.35
N ALA A 925 -17.02 -10.90 47.35
CA ALA A 925 -18.21 -10.07 47.20
C ALA A 925 -17.95 -8.87 46.27
N GLY A 926 -18.98 -8.38 45.59
CA GLY A 926 -18.92 -7.17 44.75
C GLY A 926 -19.09 -7.44 43.25
N ASP A 927 -18.83 -6.42 42.45
CA ASP A 927 -18.98 -6.47 40.99
C ASP A 927 -17.68 -6.96 40.34
N HIS A 928 -17.80 -7.95 39.47
CA HIS A 928 -16.66 -8.63 38.84
C HIS A 928 -16.93 -8.95 37.37
N ASN A 929 -15.85 -9.24 36.65
CA ASN A 929 -15.92 -9.77 35.30
C ASN A 929 -15.44 -11.22 35.30
N LEU A 930 -16.30 -12.14 34.86
CA LEU A 930 -15.89 -13.49 34.46
C LEU A 930 -15.27 -13.40 33.07
N ILE A 931 -13.99 -13.72 32.98
CA ILE A 931 -13.22 -13.69 31.73
C ILE A 931 -13.05 -15.12 31.26
N PHE A 932 -13.67 -15.45 30.14
CA PHE A 932 -13.50 -16.75 29.50
C PHE A 932 -12.45 -16.61 28.42
N ARG A 933 -11.40 -17.42 28.52
CA ARG A 933 -10.31 -17.47 27.56
C ARG A 933 -10.37 -18.76 26.78
N ILE A 934 -10.37 -18.64 25.47
CA ILE A 934 -10.42 -19.76 24.54
C ILE A 934 -9.11 -19.78 23.81
N GLU A 935 -8.31 -20.81 24.07
CA GLU A 935 -6.99 -20.97 23.49
C GLU A 935 -7.01 -22.02 22.39
N LYS A 936 -6.22 -21.76 21.34
CA LYS A 936 -6.03 -22.72 20.24
C LYS A 936 -5.18 -23.91 20.72
N ARG A 937 -5.70 -25.14 20.59
CA ARG A 937 -5.07 -26.35 21.19
C ARG A 937 -3.92 -26.96 20.35
N SER A 938 -3.74 -26.60 19.07
CA SER A 938 -2.59 -27.05 18.26
C SER A 938 -2.37 -26.23 16.97
N SER A 939 -1.33 -26.58 16.19
CA SER A 939 -1.02 -25.99 14.87
C SER A 939 -1.99 -26.39 13.74
N SER A 940 -2.99 -27.24 13.99
CA SER A 940 -4.03 -27.57 12.99
C SER A 940 -5.10 -26.48 12.90
N ALA A 941 -5.71 -26.38 11.72
CA ALA A 941 -6.52 -25.26 11.26
C ALA A 941 -7.93 -25.13 11.85
N ASP A 942 -8.42 -26.17 12.53
CA ASP A 942 -9.85 -26.30 12.83
C ASP A 942 -10.10 -26.07 14.33
N TYR A 943 -11.08 -25.21 14.65
CA TYR A 943 -11.64 -25.05 15.99
C TYR A 943 -13.13 -25.38 15.99
N ALA A 944 -13.57 -26.05 17.06
CA ALA A 944 -14.97 -26.30 17.33
C ALA A 944 -15.24 -25.85 18.77
N LEU A 945 -16.17 -24.91 18.92
CA LEU A 945 -16.60 -24.35 20.18
C LEU A 945 -18.05 -24.71 20.39
N TYR A 946 -18.36 -25.52 21.39
CA TYR A 946 -19.74 -25.70 21.87
C TYR A 946 -19.79 -25.45 23.37
N LEU A 947 -20.65 -24.51 23.77
CA LEU A 947 -20.88 -24.09 25.16
C LEU A 947 -22.37 -24.22 25.47
N ASP A 948 -22.71 -24.82 26.60
CA ASP A 948 -24.11 -24.93 27.06
C ASP A 948 -24.36 -23.96 28.22
N TYR A 949 -23.93 -24.31 29.44
CA TYR A 949 -24.10 -23.46 30.61
C TYR A 949 -22.87 -23.42 31.53
N LEU A 950 -22.85 -22.40 32.40
CA LEU A 950 -22.04 -22.33 33.63
C LEU A 950 -22.98 -22.05 34.81
N GLU A 951 -22.91 -22.88 35.84
CA GLU A 951 -23.70 -22.73 37.05
C GLU A 951 -22.79 -22.50 38.26
N PHE A 952 -23.19 -21.56 39.11
CA PHE A 952 -22.67 -21.36 40.45
C PHE A 952 -23.73 -21.77 41.47
N SER A 953 -23.43 -22.79 42.25
CA SER A 953 -24.27 -23.28 43.34
C SER A 953 -23.59 -22.97 44.68
N PRO A 954 -24.32 -22.51 45.72
CA PRO A 954 -23.72 -22.35 47.04
C PRO A 954 -23.13 -23.68 47.52
N ALA A 955 -21.85 -23.68 47.91
CA ALA A 955 -21.19 -24.93 48.29
C ALA A 955 -21.72 -25.48 49.62
N ASP A 956 -21.83 -26.81 49.71
CA ASP A 956 -22.11 -27.50 50.96
C ASP A 956 -20.98 -27.17 51.97
N SER A 957 -21.35 -26.65 53.15
CA SER A 957 -20.37 -26.26 54.16
C SER A 957 -20.78 -26.70 55.57
N PHE A 958 -19.77 -27.00 56.38
CA PHE A 958 -19.93 -27.32 57.79
C PHE A 958 -18.86 -26.61 58.62
N ALA A 959 -19.29 -25.87 59.63
CA ALA A 959 -18.39 -25.19 60.55
C ALA A 959 -18.89 -25.29 61.99
N ILE A 960 -17.97 -25.33 62.94
CA ILE A 960 -18.27 -25.18 64.37
C ILE A 960 -17.64 -23.88 64.83
N THR A 961 -18.47 -22.93 65.25
CA THR A 961 -18.03 -21.61 65.75
C THR A 961 -18.73 -21.35 67.07
N ASP A 962 -17.97 -21.00 68.10
CA ASP A 962 -18.47 -20.67 69.45
C ASP A 962 -19.48 -21.67 70.03
N GLY A 963 -19.21 -22.97 69.84
CA GLY A 963 -20.06 -24.05 70.37
C GLY A 963 -21.34 -24.30 69.58
N THR A 964 -21.50 -23.71 68.40
CA THR A 964 -22.62 -23.98 67.47
C THR A 964 -22.09 -24.58 66.18
N ALA A 965 -22.57 -25.76 65.83
CA ALA A 965 -22.36 -26.37 64.52
C ALA A 965 -23.38 -25.79 63.54
N THR A 966 -22.91 -25.30 62.41
CA THR A 966 -23.73 -24.84 61.29
C THR A 966 -23.42 -25.72 60.09
N ALA A 967 -24.46 -26.33 59.52
CA ALA A 967 -24.37 -27.03 58.25
C ALA A 967 -25.23 -26.30 57.22
N LYS A 968 -24.64 -25.95 56.09
CA LYS A 968 -25.32 -25.44 54.90
C LYS A 968 -25.24 -26.53 53.85
N ALA A 969 -26.37 -26.90 53.25
CA ALA A 969 -26.37 -27.86 52.16
C ALA A 969 -27.36 -27.49 51.05
N THR A 970 -26.91 -27.67 49.82
CA THR A 970 -27.70 -27.52 48.59
C THR A 970 -28.40 -28.84 48.29
N MET A 971 -29.72 -28.77 48.13
CA MET A 971 -30.62 -29.89 47.87
C MET A 971 -30.90 -30.01 46.37
N ALA A 972 -31.08 -31.24 45.89
CA ALA A 972 -31.33 -31.51 44.47
C ALA A 972 -32.66 -30.90 43.97
N GLU A 973 -33.64 -30.74 44.87
CA GLU A 973 -34.91 -30.06 44.63
C GLU A 973 -35.25 -29.23 45.87
N ALA A 974 -36.12 -28.21 45.73
CA ALA A 974 -36.57 -27.41 46.86
C ALA A 974 -37.35 -28.27 47.86
N VAL A 975 -37.00 -28.16 49.15
CA VAL A 975 -37.59 -28.99 50.21
C VAL A 975 -38.41 -28.15 51.18
N THR A 976 -39.48 -28.75 51.71
CA THR A 976 -40.32 -28.17 52.77
C THR A 976 -40.46 -29.17 53.90
N GLY A 977 -40.28 -28.72 55.15
CA GLY A 977 -40.43 -29.55 56.34
C GLY A 977 -39.45 -29.17 57.46
N LYS A 978 -38.93 -30.17 58.17
CA LYS A 978 -37.91 -29.99 59.23
C LYS A 978 -36.56 -30.51 58.80
N ALA A 979 -35.58 -29.61 58.75
CA ALA A 979 -34.19 -29.95 58.63
C ALA A 979 -33.61 -30.36 59.98
N ILE A 980 -32.85 -31.46 59.99
CA ILE A 980 -32.26 -32.06 61.19
C ILE A 980 -30.76 -32.14 60.97
N LEU A 981 -29.98 -31.38 61.74
CA LEU A 981 -28.53 -31.50 61.77
C LEU A 981 -28.13 -32.44 62.91
N ALA A 982 -27.62 -33.62 62.58
CA ALA A 982 -27.14 -34.62 63.52
C ALA A 982 -25.61 -34.66 63.53
N LEU A 983 -25.01 -34.53 64.72
CA LEU A 983 -23.56 -34.52 64.91
C LEU A 983 -23.10 -35.86 65.51
N TYR A 984 -22.02 -36.44 64.97
CA TYR A 984 -21.55 -37.77 65.36
C TYR A 984 -20.08 -37.79 65.79
N ASN A 985 -19.78 -38.61 66.79
CA ASN A 985 -18.44 -39.05 67.14
C ASN A 985 -18.28 -40.52 66.75
N ASP A 986 -17.62 -40.79 65.63
CA ASP A 986 -17.67 -42.07 64.94
C ASP A 986 -19.13 -42.55 64.81
N LYS A 987 -19.51 -43.67 65.44
CA LYS A 987 -20.88 -44.22 65.34
C LYS A 987 -21.87 -43.63 66.34
N GLU A 988 -21.42 -42.80 67.29
CA GLU A 988 -22.25 -42.27 68.37
C GLU A 988 -22.87 -40.92 67.98
N LEU A 989 -24.19 -40.79 68.09
CA LEU A 989 -24.90 -39.52 67.93
C LEU A 989 -24.67 -38.64 69.16
N VAL A 990 -24.04 -37.48 68.97
CA VAL A 990 -23.64 -36.56 70.05
C VAL A 990 -24.71 -35.50 70.30
N SER A 991 -25.25 -34.90 69.25
CA SER A 991 -26.21 -33.80 69.33
C SER A 991 -27.05 -33.71 68.07
N THR A 992 -28.25 -33.13 68.19
CA THR A 992 -29.13 -32.85 67.05
C THR A 992 -29.72 -31.45 67.19
N GLY A 993 -29.90 -30.76 66.08
CA GLY A 993 -30.69 -29.53 66.04
C GLY A 993 -31.68 -29.52 64.87
N PHE A 994 -32.67 -28.63 64.97
CA PHE A 994 -33.83 -28.61 64.09
C PHE A 994 -34.06 -27.20 63.53
N THR A 995 -34.29 -27.10 62.23
CA THR A 995 -34.67 -25.85 61.54
C THR A 995 -35.90 -26.11 60.68
N ASP A 996 -36.94 -25.29 60.81
CA ASP A 996 -38.07 -25.34 59.87
C ASP A 996 -37.64 -24.75 58.53
N VAL A 997 -37.99 -25.43 57.45
CA VAL A 997 -37.63 -25.08 56.07
C VAL A 997 -38.89 -25.03 55.23
N ALA A 998 -39.04 -23.98 54.43
CA ALA A 998 -40.15 -23.84 53.51
C ALA A 998 -39.58 -23.50 52.13
N ASP A 999 -39.86 -24.38 51.16
CA ASP A 999 -39.52 -24.21 49.75
C ASP A 999 -38.08 -23.74 49.49
N ALA A 1000 -37.12 -24.40 50.13
CA ALA A 1000 -35.72 -24.00 50.07
C ALA A 1000 -34.87 -25.01 49.29
N ALA A 1001 -34.12 -24.52 48.31
CA ALA A 1001 -33.09 -25.29 47.61
C ALA A 1001 -31.78 -25.36 48.40
N VAL A 1002 -31.52 -24.38 49.28
CA VAL A 1002 -30.37 -24.36 50.19
C VAL A 1002 -30.87 -24.36 51.62
N VAL A 1003 -30.42 -25.34 52.41
CA VAL A 1003 -30.86 -25.54 53.79
C VAL A 1003 -29.70 -25.26 54.73
N THR A 1004 -29.93 -24.32 55.64
CA THR A 1004 -29.01 -24.07 56.75
C THR A 1004 -29.63 -24.58 58.05
N ALA A 1005 -28.92 -25.47 58.74
CA ALA A 1005 -29.33 -26.01 60.01
C ALA A 1005 -28.25 -25.86 61.07
N TYR A 1006 -28.70 -25.75 62.32
CA TYR A 1006 -27.84 -25.46 63.46
C TYR A 1006 -28.00 -26.55 64.52
N ALA A 1007 -26.91 -26.91 65.20
CA ALA A 1007 -26.92 -27.80 66.35
C ALA A 1007 -25.92 -27.33 67.40
N SER A 1008 -26.29 -27.35 68.68
CA SER A 1008 -25.36 -27.01 69.76
C SER A 1008 -24.31 -28.12 69.95
N VAL A 1009 -23.05 -27.73 70.13
CA VAL A 1009 -21.92 -28.63 70.37
C VAL A 1009 -21.57 -28.61 71.86
N PRO A 1010 -21.66 -29.74 72.58
CA PRO A 1010 -21.26 -29.81 73.98
C PRO A 1010 -19.78 -29.47 74.16
N ALA A 1011 -19.43 -28.73 75.22
CA ALA A 1011 -18.12 -28.11 75.48
C ALA A 1011 -16.90 -29.06 75.61
N SER A 1012 -17.07 -30.36 75.37
CA SER A 1012 -16.01 -31.38 75.42
C SER A 1012 -16.23 -32.51 74.41
N ALA A 1013 -17.16 -32.37 73.46
CA ALA A 1013 -17.48 -33.42 72.51
C ALA A 1013 -16.61 -33.32 71.25
N THR A 1014 -15.98 -34.42 70.86
CA THR A 1014 -15.33 -34.56 69.56
C THR A 1014 -16.38 -34.87 68.50
N ILE A 1015 -16.45 -34.09 67.43
CA ILE A 1015 -17.31 -34.36 66.28
C ILE A 1015 -16.42 -34.84 65.13
N THR A 1016 -16.76 -36.01 64.58
CA THR A 1016 -16.01 -36.62 63.46
C THR A 1016 -16.72 -36.44 62.13
N HIS A 1017 -18.06 -36.42 62.14
CA HIS A 1017 -18.88 -36.15 60.96
C HIS A 1017 -20.26 -35.66 61.38
N ALA A 1018 -20.96 -35.02 60.46
CA ALA A 1018 -22.32 -34.56 60.64
C ALA A 1018 -23.20 -35.05 59.49
N LYS A 1019 -24.51 -35.15 59.74
CA LYS A 1019 -25.51 -35.45 58.72
C LYS A 1019 -26.66 -34.46 58.79
N LEU A 1020 -27.03 -33.92 57.64
CA LEU A 1020 -28.22 -33.08 57.48
C LEU A 1020 -29.31 -33.88 56.78
N PHE A 1021 -30.46 -33.98 57.44
CA PHE A 1021 -31.67 -34.62 56.91
C PHE A 1021 -32.74 -33.55 56.72
N VAL A 1022 -33.68 -33.78 55.79
CA VAL A 1022 -34.91 -32.98 55.70
C VAL A 1022 -36.09 -33.92 55.63
N TRP A 1023 -36.99 -33.85 56.61
CA TRP A 1023 -38.21 -34.65 56.70
C TRP A 1023 -39.45 -33.77 56.57
N SER A 1024 -40.55 -34.32 56.06
CA SER A 1024 -41.83 -33.58 55.91
C SER A 1024 -42.28 -32.95 57.24
N ASP A 1025 -42.15 -33.71 58.32
CA ASP A 1025 -42.44 -33.35 59.70
C ASP A 1025 -41.70 -34.34 60.66
N LEU A 1026 -41.82 -34.14 61.98
CA LEU A 1026 -41.26 -35.05 62.99
C LEU A 1026 -42.23 -36.14 63.46
N GLU A 1027 -43.46 -36.15 62.95
CA GLU A 1027 -44.49 -37.10 63.36
C GLU A 1027 -44.45 -38.35 62.46
N ASN A 1028 -44.41 -38.14 61.15
CA ASN A 1028 -44.39 -39.13 60.09
C ASN A 1028 -42.96 -39.40 59.58
N CYS A 1029 -42.01 -38.49 59.83
CA CYS A 1029 -40.58 -38.64 59.52
C CYS A 1029 -40.29 -39.07 58.07
N ILE A 1030 -41.06 -38.57 57.11
CA ILE A 1030 -40.92 -38.93 55.69
C ILE A 1030 -39.75 -38.13 55.10
N PRO A 1031 -38.64 -38.77 54.65
CA PRO A 1031 -37.52 -38.05 54.05
C PRO A 1031 -37.92 -37.38 52.75
N GLN A 1032 -37.58 -36.09 52.61
CA GLN A 1032 -37.75 -35.34 51.36
C GLN A 1032 -36.61 -35.60 50.38
N THR A 1033 -35.40 -35.86 50.89
CA THR A 1033 -34.21 -36.15 50.09
C THR A 1033 -33.21 -37.01 50.85
N ALA A 1034 -32.16 -37.46 50.16
CA ALA A 1034 -31.05 -38.18 50.77
C ALA A 1034 -30.29 -37.28 51.75
N ALA A 1035 -29.78 -37.88 52.84
CA ALA A 1035 -29.05 -37.13 53.85
C ALA A 1035 -27.70 -36.64 53.32
N LYS A 1036 -27.40 -35.35 53.49
CA LYS A 1036 -26.09 -34.78 53.19
C LYS A 1036 -25.15 -35.09 54.34
N SER A 1037 -23.96 -35.63 54.02
CA SER A 1037 -22.96 -36.02 55.02
C SER A 1037 -21.76 -35.09 54.93
N PHE A 1038 -21.33 -34.58 56.08
CA PHE A 1038 -20.19 -33.69 56.21
C PHE A 1038 -19.11 -34.38 57.02
N THR A 1039 -17.89 -34.38 56.52
CA THR A 1039 -16.74 -34.86 57.31
C THR A 1039 -16.13 -33.67 58.02
N VAL A 1040 -15.98 -33.75 59.35
CA VAL A 1040 -15.34 -32.68 60.12
C VAL A 1040 -13.83 -32.92 60.01
N LYS A 1041 -13.13 -32.01 59.32
CA LYS A 1041 -11.66 -32.07 59.19
C LYS A 1041 -10.97 -31.71 60.49
#